data_AF-A0A2N2JA78-F1
#
_entry.id   AF-A0A2N2JA78-F1
#
_cell.length_a   1.000
_cell.length_b   1.000
_cell.length_c   1.000
_cell.angle_alpha   90.00
_cell.angle_beta   90.00
_cell.angle_gamma   90.00
#
_symmetry.space_group_name_H-M   'P 1'
#
loop_
_entity.id
_entity.type
_entity.pdbx_description
1 polymer ?
#
loop_
_entity_poly.entity_id
_entity_poly.type
_entity_poly.pdbx_seq_one_letter_code
_entity_poly.pdbx_strand_id
1 'polypeptide(L)'
;MNNRIPRSVVLAAWVAVSACSDVPARQVRSAAAAAAAADPTAVGARGAWLSEVRAGGVALRSRAPAGWEAELAVVDVACGDEARPLVRGGQVERGERAELRHGDWLTGARVVEWYREVADGLEQGATFEAPPCGPGTSGGNPSVVVAVSGDLRPVLDSGRGLVRLVDAQRVSRLIYHGLHVYDADGAELPSRMEVRGTTIRLSFDDQGARYPVVVDPVLMTETLRDYFFTRSYAGNDGSLSWTSDWVEIGESDGVTAGGVQVVNVGLCTSGYCALLYGQDQGLWRSANLGGSMSATFSYYYAQKKDGPSTTVAVSADNGSNWTTLVVYPPATADDSGPRFAIHDISAYATEYTRVRIVRGSGVDGEFWVDNVKIAVDLIVGDNGEECSFDNQCNSGFCVDGICCDAACGDGDPNDCEACAVAAGAAVDGVCGARVCDDGNGCTDDSCTTGVGCVFTNNTAPCDDSSACTTSDTCAAGACVGGPPPNCDDSDLCTDDSCDPATGCVNADNSASCEDDNLCTDDSCDPAVGCVNTDNTASCDDGSACTTNDTCSGGSCVGGSPPNCNDASACTDDSCDPAIGCVNVNNTAGCDDGSACTTGDTCADGTCVGGAALNCDDSNVCTNDSCDPATGCVNAPNTASCDDGSACTTGDTCSAGACVGGAAPNCDDSDLCTDDSCDPATGCVNADNTASCDDNNVCTDDSCDPATGCVNADNTASCDDGSACTTGDACAAGACVGGAAPDCDDGNPCTDDSCDPATGCVHTNNTASCDDGSACTTGDTCAAGACVGGAAPDCDDANLCTDDSCDPALGCVNADNTAACDDGSACTTGDACAAGACVGGAATDCDDGNPCTDDSCDPATGCVHTNNTASCDDGSACTTSDTCSAGACVGGAAPNCDDSDLCTDDSCDPAIGCVNADNNRGVRRRQRVHDQRHLRRWRVRRRGGPGLRRRQPLHRRLLRRRHRLRQRRQHRQLRRR
;
A
#
# COMPACT_ATOMS: atom_id res chain seq x y z
N MET A 1 48.97 8.56 -30.70
CA MET A 1 50.26 7.86 -30.83
C MET A 1 50.96 7.90 -29.50
N ASN A 2 51.29 6.72 -28.96
CA ASN A 2 52.41 6.36 -28.08
C ASN A 2 52.86 7.31 -26.94
N ASN A 3 53.21 6.88 -25.73
CA ASN A 3 53.26 5.59 -25.03
C ASN A 3 53.96 5.89 -23.67
N ARG A 4 53.84 4.98 -22.69
CA ARG A 4 54.75 4.73 -21.53
C ARG A 4 54.47 5.35 -20.15
N ILE A 5 53.70 4.56 -19.38
CA ILE A 5 53.95 3.94 -18.04
C ILE A 5 55.44 3.44 -17.90
N PRO A 6 56.11 3.08 -16.75
CA PRO A 6 55.65 2.77 -15.35
C PRO A 6 56.58 3.05 -14.11
N ARG A 7 56.00 2.76 -12.91
CA ARG A 7 56.49 1.91 -11.76
C ARG A 7 57.37 2.47 -10.60
N SER A 8 56.70 2.64 -9.44
CA SER A 8 56.80 1.89 -8.15
C SER A 8 58.16 1.58 -7.47
N VAL A 9 58.21 1.71 -6.13
CA VAL A 9 58.46 0.66 -5.09
C VAL A 9 58.55 1.30 -3.68
N VAL A 10 57.59 1.04 -2.77
CA VAL A 10 57.63 0.25 -1.48
C VAL A 10 58.73 0.62 -0.46
N LEU A 11 58.37 1.05 0.77
CA LEU A 11 58.55 0.27 2.03
C LEU A 11 58.03 0.99 3.30
N ALA A 12 57.58 0.16 4.24
CA ALA A 12 56.96 0.45 5.53
C ALA A 12 57.94 0.91 6.63
N ALA A 13 57.43 1.56 7.70
CA ALA A 13 57.37 0.97 9.05
C ALA A 13 56.97 1.99 10.14
N TRP A 14 56.32 1.44 11.16
CA TRP A 14 55.73 2.01 12.39
C TRP A 14 56.70 2.71 13.35
N VAL A 15 56.22 3.71 14.12
CA VAL A 15 56.39 3.87 15.59
C VAL A 15 55.25 4.74 16.14
N ALA A 16 54.63 4.32 17.25
CA ALA A 16 53.69 5.10 18.07
C ALA A 16 54.40 5.62 19.33
N VAL A 17 54.16 6.88 19.76
CA VAL A 17 54.23 7.34 21.17
C VAL A 17 53.33 8.58 21.35
N SER A 18 52.53 8.56 22.41
CA SER A 18 51.63 9.59 22.95
C SER A 18 52.31 10.87 23.46
N ALA A 19 51.60 12.01 23.46
CA ALA A 19 51.40 12.91 24.61
C ALA A 19 50.71 14.24 24.22
N CYS A 20 49.88 14.74 25.14
CA CYS A 20 49.05 15.94 25.12
C CYS A 20 49.81 17.27 24.86
N SER A 21 49.13 18.28 24.30
CA SER A 21 49.07 19.68 24.81
C SER A 21 48.20 20.57 23.89
N ASP A 22 47.60 21.57 24.51
CA ASP A 22 46.50 22.44 24.08
C ASP A 22 46.76 23.43 22.91
N VAL A 23 45.74 23.56 22.02
CA VAL A 23 44.98 24.76 21.53
C VAL A 23 45.71 26.13 21.34
N PRO A 24 45.32 27.05 20.40
CA PRO A 24 44.37 27.01 19.26
C PRO A 24 44.94 27.49 17.90
N ALA A 25 44.33 27.07 16.78
CA ALA A 25 44.33 27.86 15.54
C ALA A 25 43.08 27.61 14.67
N ARG A 26 42.17 28.59 14.71
CA ARG A 26 41.32 29.15 13.63
C ARG A 26 41.10 28.32 12.35
N GLN A 27 39.83 27.94 12.16
CA GLN A 27 39.04 27.81 10.92
C GLN A 27 39.75 27.40 9.60
N VAL A 28 39.49 26.17 9.17
CA VAL A 28 39.17 25.86 7.76
C VAL A 28 37.99 24.88 7.76
N ARG A 29 36.91 25.28 7.07
CA ARG A 29 35.69 24.49 6.86
C ARG A 29 35.99 23.29 5.95
N SER A 30 35.58 22.09 6.36
CA SER A 30 35.26 20.98 5.47
C SER A 30 34.21 20.10 6.14
N ALA A 31 33.14 19.83 5.39
CA ALA A 31 31.89 19.19 5.80
C ALA A 31 32.11 17.93 6.65
N ALA A 32 31.66 17.98 7.90
CA ALA A 32 31.46 16.82 8.74
C ALA A 32 30.10 16.21 8.42
N ALA A 33 30.10 14.89 8.21
CA ALA A 33 28.92 14.07 8.35
C ALA A 33 28.29 14.33 9.73
N ALA A 34 27.06 14.81 9.75
CA ALA A 34 26.27 14.90 10.96
C ALA A 34 25.83 13.48 11.35
N ALA A 35 26.62 12.83 12.20
CA ALA A 35 26.09 11.81 13.08
C ALA A 35 25.13 12.52 14.04
N ALA A 36 23.85 12.18 13.97
CA ALA A 36 22.81 12.66 14.86
C ALA A 36 23.21 12.38 16.31
N ALA A 37 23.35 13.45 17.10
CA ALA A 37 23.20 13.33 18.54
C ALA A 37 21.71 13.14 18.80
N ALA A 38 21.33 12.02 19.39
CA ALA A 38 19.97 11.75 19.82
C ALA A 38 19.60 12.73 20.94
N ASP A 39 18.58 13.54 20.68
CA ASP A 39 17.77 14.19 21.70
C ASP A 39 16.83 13.12 22.27
N PRO A 40 16.79 12.89 23.59
CA PRO A 40 15.88 11.90 24.19
C PRO A 40 14.39 12.24 24.05
N THR A 41 14.02 13.46 23.62
CA THR A 41 12.62 13.86 23.37
C THR A 41 12.07 13.48 21.99
N ALA A 42 12.92 12.96 21.09
CA ALA A 42 12.52 12.59 19.73
C ALA A 42 12.02 11.14 19.67
N VAL A 43 10.70 10.99 19.52
CA VAL A 43 10.08 9.76 19.04
C VAL A 43 10.46 9.58 17.57
N GLY A 44 11.62 8.93 17.39
CA GLY A 44 12.09 8.16 16.24
C GLY A 44 12.22 8.81 14.86
N ALA A 45 13.04 8.14 14.06
CA ALA A 45 13.70 8.70 12.90
C ALA A 45 13.84 7.66 11.81
N ARG A 46 12.76 7.27 11.13
CA ARG A 46 12.82 6.42 9.92
C ARG A 46 11.76 6.84 8.90
N GLY A 47 12.18 7.12 7.66
CA GLY A 47 11.28 7.50 6.56
C GLY A 47 11.55 8.90 5.97
N ALA A 48 10.50 9.52 5.41
CA ALA A 48 10.53 10.81 4.71
C ALA A 48 10.27 12.04 5.61
N TRP A 49 9.97 11.82 6.90
CA TRP A 49 9.62 12.86 7.87
C TRP A 49 10.13 12.50 9.28
N LEU A 50 9.88 13.38 10.25
CA LEU A 50 10.29 13.32 11.66
C LEU A 50 9.08 13.67 12.54
N SER A 51 9.02 13.08 13.73
CA SER A 51 8.03 13.41 14.76
C SER A 51 8.73 13.85 16.05
N GLU A 52 8.13 14.81 16.76
CA GLU A 52 8.62 15.31 18.04
C GLU A 52 7.41 15.56 18.95
N VAL A 53 7.30 14.79 20.03
CA VAL A 53 6.21 14.95 21.00
C VAL A 53 6.53 16.13 21.92
N ARG A 54 5.57 17.03 22.07
CA ARG A 54 5.65 18.23 22.89
C ARG A 54 4.45 18.28 23.84
N ALA A 55 4.53 19.13 24.86
CA ALA A 55 3.40 19.35 25.79
C ALA A 55 2.09 19.81 25.09
N GLY A 56 2.17 20.26 23.84
CA GLY A 56 1.03 20.71 23.06
C GLY A 56 0.45 19.71 22.06
N GLY A 57 1.09 18.56 21.85
CA GLY A 57 0.77 17.61 20.80
C GLY A 57 2.04 17.07 20.14
N VAL A 58 1.95 16.61 18.89
CA VAL A 58 3.11 16.17 18.10
C VAL A 58 3.42 17.14 16.97
N ALA A 59 4.66 17.60 16.94
CA ALA A 59 5.22 18.33 15.80
C ALA A 59 5.74 17.34 14.76
N LEU A 60 5.40 17.59 13.50
CA LEU A 60 5.70 16.76 12.35
C LEU A 60 6.47 17.59 11.32
N ARG A 61 7.53 17.01 10.76
CA ARG A 61 8.38 17.74 9.81
C ARG A 61 8.90 16.85 8.70
N SER A 62 8.79 17.31 7.46
CA SER A 62 9.42 16.67 6.31
C SER A 62 10.95 16.71 6.41
N ARG A 63 11.61 15.63 5.96
CA ARG A 63 13.08 15.59 5.81
C ARG A 63 13.56 16.22 4.50
N ALA A 64 12.65 16.53 3.58
CA ALA A 64 13.01 17.18 2.32
C ALA A 64 13.42 18.65 2.57
N PRO A 65 14.47 19.17 1.90
CA PRO A 65 14.96 20.54 2.11
C PRO A 65 13.94 21.68 1.84
N ALA A 66 12.87 21.40 1.11
CA ALA A 66 11.76 22.32 0.84
C ALA A 66 10.42 21.65 1.23
N GLY A 67 10.42 20.94 2.35
CA GLY A 67 9.27 20.19 2.84
C GLY A 67 8.33 21.00 3.73
N TRP A 68 7.31 20.32 4.25
CA TRP A 68 6.24 20.86 5.11
C TRP A 68 6.55 20.68 6.59
N GLU A 69 5.93 21.52 7.43
CA GLU A 69 5.86 21.37 8.89
C GLU A 69 4.40 21.44 9.36
N ALA A 70 4.01 20.59 10.31
CA ALA A 70 2.67 20.54 10.86
C ALA A 70 2.67 20.16 12.33
N GLU A 71 1.59 20.45 13.04
CA GLU A 71 1.36 19.99 14.42
C GLU A 71 -0.03 19.36 14.53
N LEU A 72 -0.11 18.20 15.19
CA LEU A 72 -1.34 17.52 15.56
C LEU A 72 -1.49 17.57 17.07
N ALA A 73 -2.61 18.13 17.54
CA ALA A 73 -2.87 18.30 18.97
C ALA A 73 -4.29 17.85 19.32
N VAL A 74 -4.44 16.99 20.33
CA VAL A 74 -5.76 16.76 20.92
C VAL A 74 -6.17 18.03 21.68
N VAL A 75 -7.27 18.65 21.25
CA VAL A 75 -7.73 19.95 21.78
C VAL A 75 -9.05 19.86 22.53
N ASP A 76 -9.93 18.96 22.11
CA ASP A 76 -11.26 18.81 22.70
C ASP A 76 -11.67 17.33 22.79
N VAL A 77 -12.62 17.06 23.69
CA VAL A 77 -13.49 15.88 23.61
C VAL A 77 -14.88 16.35 23.23
N ALA A 78 -15.54 15.63 22.32
CA ALA A 78 -16.88 15.96 21.88
C ALA A 78 -17.90 14.87 22.20
N CYS A 79 -19.15 15.27 22.41
CA CYS A 79 -20.32 14.40 22.58
C CYS A 79 -21.36 14.78 21.53
N GLY A 80 -21.39 14.06 20.42
CA GLY A 80 -22.05 14.53 19.21
C GLY A 80 -21.39 15.82 18.70
N ASP A 81 -22.17 16.87 18.47
CA ASP A 81 -21.63 18.14 17.94
C ASP A 81 -20.94 19.01 18.99
N GLU A 82 -21.27 18.84 20.26
CA GLU A 82 -20.74 19.64 21.36
C GLU A 82 -19.30 19.24 21.68
N ALA A 83 -18.33 20.09 21.32
CA ALA A 83 -16.92 19.95 21.72
C ALA A 83 -16.65 20.72 23.01
N ARG A 84 -15.80 20.15 23.87
CA ARG A 84 -15.37 20.72 25.14
C ARG A 84 -13.84 20.74 25.22
N PRO A 85 -13.23 21.90 25.54
CA PRO A 85 -11.78 22.01 25.66
C PRO A 85 -11.24 21.08 26.74
N LEU A 86 -10.18 20.37 26.40
CA LEU A 86 -9.38 19.65 27.38
C LEU A 86 -8.43 20.62 28.06
N VAL A 87 -8.24 20.46 29.38
CA VAL A 87 -7.12 21.10 30.06
C VAL A 87 -5.91 20.20 29.97
N ARG A 88 -4.89 20.73 29.31
CA ARG A 88 -3.60 20.09 29.11
C ARG A 88 -2.95 19.86 30.46
N GLY A 89 -2.63 18.61 30.77
CA GLY A 89 -1.86 18.22 31.93
C GLY A 89 -0.38 18.03 31.62
N GLY A 90 0.33 17.36 32.53
CA GLY A 90 1.76 17.07 32.40
C GLY A 90 2.07 15.98 31.37
N GLN A 91 3.26 16.06 30.78
CA GLN A 91 3.86 15.02 29.95
C GLN A 91 4.52 13.98 30.84
N VAL A 92 4.24 12.69 30.61
CA VAL A 92 4.86 11.57 31.32
C VAL A 92 5.40 10.60 30.28
N GLU A 93 6.67 10.19 30.42
CA GLU A 93 7.24 9.12 29.60
C GLU A 93 7.02 7.77 30.30
N ARG A 94 6.43 6.80 29.60
CA ARG A 94 6.23 5.43 30.10
C ARG A 94 6.70 4.42 29.06
N GLY A 95 7.89 3.85 29.29
CA GLY A 95 8.43 2.77 28.46
C GLY A 95 8.66 3.20 26.99
N GLU A 96 8.06 2.48 26.04
CA GLU A 96 8.17 2.76 24.59
C GLU A 96 7.16 3.81 24.07
N ARG A 97 6.40 4.46 24.97
CA ARG A 97 5.37 5.45 24.61
C ARG A 97 5.55 6.77 25.35
N ALA A 98 5.24 7.87 24.67
CA ALA A 98 5.09 9.17 25.29
C ALA A 98 3.60 9.43 25.60
N GLU A 99 3.26 9.87 26.80
CA GLU A 99 1.88 10.13 27.22
C GLU A 99 1.65 11.60 27.57
N LEU A 100 0.55 12.15 27.08
CA LEU A 100 0.00 13.45 27.48
C LEU A 100 -1.32 13.21 28.21
N ARG A 101 -1.36 13.58 29.49
CA ARG A 101 -2.56 13.40 30.31
C ARG A 101 -3.42 14.65 30.24
N HIS A 102 -4.65 14.50 29.78
CA HIS A 102 -5.62 15.58 29.65
C HIS A 102 -6.77 15.37 30.63
N GLY A 103 -7.23 16.46 31.25
CA GLY A 103 -8.37 16.43 32.19
C GLY A 103 -9.49 17.37 31.78
N ASP A 104 -10.73 16.91 31.91
CA ASP A 104 -11.93 17.77 31.88
C ASP A 104 -12.40 18.10 33.30
N TRP A 105 -12.34 19.38 33.68
CA TRP A 105 -12.77 19.86 35.00
C TRP A 105 -14.29 19.76 35.25
N LEU A 106 -15.11 19.58 34.20
CA LEU A 106 -16.57 19.60 34.31
C LEU A 106 -17.19 18.20 34.40
N THR A 107 -16.59 17.19 33.75
CA THR A 107 -17.11 15.81 33.74
C THR A 107 -16.27 14.83 34.56
N GLY A 108 -15.02 15.17 34.87
CA GLY A 108 -14.06 14.24 35.47
C GLY A 108 -13.52 13.20 34.48
N ALA A 109 -13.82 13.34 33.18
CA ALA A 109 -13.25 12.49 32.15
C ALA A 109 -11.75 12.73 32.02
N ARG A 110 -10.98 11.64 32.14
CA ARG A 110 -9.52 11.62 31.98
C ARG A 110 -9.21 10.99 30.64
N VAL A 111 -8.53 11.74 29.79
CA VAL A 111 -8.07 11.29 28.47
C VAL A 111 -6.56 11.23 28.51
N VAL A 112 -6.00 10.06 28.26
CA VAL A 112 -4.56 9.88 28.10
C VAL A 112 -4.28 9.79 26.61
N GLU A 113 -3.78 10.86 26.02
CA GLU A 113 -3.22 10.82 24.68
C GLU A 113 -1.84 10.16 24.74
N TRP A 114 -1.52 9.32 23.78
CA TRP A 114 -0.24 8.61 23.76
C TRP A 114 0.29 8.46 22.35
N TYR A 115 1.61 8.39 22.26
CA TYR A 115 2.35 8.29 21.01
C TYR A 115 3.26 7.07 21.01
N ARG A 116 3.19 6.29 19.93
CA ARG A 116 4.05 5.12 19.73
C ARG A 116 4.59 5.09 18.31
N GLU A 117 5.89 4.85 18.18
CA GLU A 117 6.47 4.56 16.86
C GLU A 117 6.01 3.21 16.35
N VAL A 118 5.52 3.20 15.12
CA VAL A 118 5.28 1.99 14.36
C VAL A 118 6.19 2.01 13.13
N ALA A 119 6.39 0.85 12.51
CA ALA A 119 7.45 0.68 11.52
C ALA A 119 7.42 1.65 10.30
N ASP A 120 6.30 2.33 10.04
CA ASP A 120 6.13 3.31 8.95
C ASP A 120 5.50 4.63 9.34
N GLY A 121 5.29 4.86 10.63
CA GLY A 121 4.47 5.96 11.06
C GLY A 121 4.48 6.17 12.55
N LEU A 122 3.57 7.03 12.97
CA LEU A 122 3.34 7.37 14.35
C LEU A 122 1.90 7.03 14.70
N GLU A 123 1.73 6.17 15.68
CA GLU A 123 0.43 5.91 16.29
C GLU A 123 0.16 7.03 17.29
N GLN A 124 -0.93 7.77 17.09
CA GLN A 124 -1.40 8.83 18.00
C GLN A 124 -2.73 8.36 18.58
N GLY A 125 -2.66 7.63 19.68
CA GLY A 125 -3.85 7.08 20.33
C GLY A 125 -4.36 7.95 21.47
N ALA A 126 -5.56 7.63 21.93
CA ALA A 126 -6.15 8.23 23.12
C ALA A 126 -6.92 7.19 23.92
N THR A 127 -6.71 7.16 25.24
CA THR A 127 -7.43 6.29 26.16
C THR A 127 -8.38 7.12 27.01
N PHE A 128 -9.67 6.81 26.95
CA PHE A 128 -10.66 7.36 27.86
C PHE A 128 -10.76 6.44 29.08
N GLU A 129 -10.50 6.96 30.28
CA GLU A 129 -10.60 6.18 31.52
C GLU A 129 -12.06 6.02 32.00
N ALA A 130 -12.95 6.91 31.56
CA ALA A 130 -14.37 6.90 31.90
C ALA A 130 -15.22 7.49 30.75
N PRO A 131 -16.53 7.20 30.70
CA PRO A 131 -17.42 7.75 29.69
C PRO A 131 -17.41 9.28 29.68
N PRO A 132 -16.97 9.93 28.59
CA PRO A 132 -16.83 11.39 28.55
C PRO A 132 -18.17 12.14 28.48
N CYS A 133 -19.24 11.47 28.03
CA CYS A 133 -20.53 12.11 27.78
C CYS A 133 -21.51 12.06 28.95
N GLY A 134 -21.15 11.41 30.07
CA GLY A 134 -21.97 11.29 31.27
C GLY A 134 -23.25 10.43 31.09
N PRO A 135 -23.74 9.75 32.14
CA PRO A 135 -24.94 8.92 32.02
C PRO A 135 -26.21 9.77 31.84
N GLY A 136 -26.89 9.60 30.71
CA GLY A 136 -28.22 10.19 30.46
C GLY A 136 -28.22 11.60 29.85
N THR A 137 -27.12 12.08 29.29
CA THR A 137 -27.15 13.23 28.39
C THR A 137 -27.69 12.78 27.02
N SER A 138 -28.44 13.66 26.36
CA SER A 138 -28.85 13.50 24.95
C SER A 138 -27.69 13.73 23.97
N GLY A 139 -26.44 13.53 24.41
CA GLY A 139 -25.23 13.82 23.65
C GLY A 139 -24.87 12.63 22.79
N GLY A 140 -24.69 12.84 21.49
CA GLY A 140 -24.33 11.78 20.55
C GLY A 140 -22.96 11.15 20.84
N ASN A 141 -22.53 10.28 19.93
CA ASN A 141 -21.30 9.49 20.04
C ASN A 141 -20.09 10.33 20.54
N PRO A 142 -19.32 9.81 21.52
CA PRO A 142 -18.09 10.44 21.97
C PRO A 142 -17.06 10.57 20.84
N SER A 143 -16.22 11.59 20.90
CA SER A 143 -15.13 11.80 19.94
C SER A 143 -13.91 12.47 20.55
N VAL A 144 -12.72 12.11 20.05
CA VAL A 144 -11.48 12.88 20.24
C VAL A 144 -11.39 13.92 19.13
N VAL A 145 -11.11 15.18 19.45
CA VAL A 145 -10.91 16.25 18.46
C VAL A 145 -9.42 16.58 18.37
N VAL A 146 -8.83 16.30 17.21
CA VAL A 146 -7.43 16.57 16.89
C VAL A 146 -7.35 17.80 15.99
N ALA A 147 -6.75 18.87 16.46
CA ALA A 147 -6.44 20.04 15.64
C ALA A 147 -5.18 19.79 14.82
N VAL A 148 -5.24 20.17 13.54
CA VAL A 148 -4.11 20.18 12.61
C VAL A 148 -3.74 21.64 12.35
N SER A 149 -2.45 21.96 12.47
CA SER A 149 -1.94 23.30 12.17
C SER A 149 -0.61 23.24 11.40
N GLY A 150 -0.14 24.39 10.89
CA GLY A 150 1.03 24.48 10.02
C GLY A 150 0.69 24.43 8.53
N ASP A 151 1.54 23.78 7.74
CA ASP A 151 1.46 23.73 6.28
C ASP A 151 0.47 22.67 5.75
N LEU A 152 0.04 21.75 6.61
CA LEU A 152 -0.87 20.67 6.24
C LEU A 152 -2.30 20.96 6.68
N ARG A 153 -3.26 20.53 5.86
CA ARG A 153 -4.69 20.57 6.17
C ARG A 153 -5.31 19.17 6.08
N PRO A 154 -6.23 18.81 6.99
CA PRO A 154 -6.92 17.54 6.94
C PRO A 154 -8.01 17.56 5.88
N VAL A 155 -8.13 16.46 5.14
CA VAL A 155 -9.16 16.25 4.11
C VAL A 155 -9.68 14.83 4.24
N LEU A 156 -11.00 14.67 4.33
CA LEU A 156 -11.63 13.36 4.51
C LEU A 156 -11.64 12.57 3.20
N ASP A 157 -11.06 11.38 3.21
CA ASP A 157 -11.20 10.37 2.17
C ASP A 157 -12.33 9.43 2.58
N SER A 158 -13.56 9.79 2.20
CA SER A 158 -14.77 9.04 2.59
C SER A 158 -14.83 7.66 1.96
N GLY A 159 -14.21 7.48 0.78
CA GLY A 159 -14.15 6.19 0.08
C GLY A 159 -13.35 5.14 0.84
N ARG A 160 -12.28 5.55 1.54
CA ARG A 160 -11.41 4.65 2.32
C ARG A 160 -11.55 4.78 3.84
N GLY A 161 -12.36 5.73 4.33
CA GLY A 161 -12.58 5.94 5.77
C GLY A 161 -11.34 6.45 6.50
N LEU A 162 -10.52 7.28 5.85
CA LEU A 162 -9.29 7.84 6.40
C LEU A 162 -9.22 9.36 6.19
N VAL A 163 -8.26 10.04 6.82
CA VAL A 163 -8.00 11.47 6.61
C VAL A 163 -6.64 11.66 5.97
N ARG A 164 -6.57 12.43 4.89
CA ARG A 164 -5.33 12.86 4.24
C ARG A 164 -4.90 14.20 4.82
N LEU A 165 -3.61 14.33 5.13
CA LEU A 165 -2.99 15.61 5.44
C LEU A 165 -2.29 16.12 4.19
N VAL A 166 -2.91 17.11 3.55
CA VAL A 166 -2.46 17.65 2.26
C VAL A 166 -1.76 18.99 2.42
N ASP A 167 -0.77 19.26 1.58
CA ASP A 167 -0.10 20.57 1.54
C ASP A 167 -0.90 21.63 0.76
N ALA A 168 -0.35 22.84 0.62
CA ALA A 168 -0.96 23.92 -0.14
C ALA A 168 -1.32 23.53 -1.58
N GLN A 169 -0.54 22.62 -2.18
CA GLN A 169 -0.70 22.09 -3.53
C GLN A 169 -1.62 20.87 -3.62
N ARG A 170 -2.34 20.53 -2.52
CA ARG A 170 -3.20 19.34 -2.40
C ARG A 170 -2.45 18.01 -2.54
N VAL A 171 -1.13 18.00 -2.34
CA VAL A 171 -0.38 16.75 -2.31
C VAL A 171 -0.58 16.10 -0.94
N SER A 172 -1.09 14.87 -0.93
CA SER A 172 -1.21 14.03 0.27
C SER A 172 0.18 13.67 0.79
N ARG A 173 0.57 14.26 1.93
CA ARG A 173 1.88 14.07 2.55
C ARG A 173 1.87 13.00 3.62
N LEU A 174 0.80 12.97 4.39
CA LEU A 174 0.52 11.95 5.39
C LEU A 174 -0.94 11.54 5.27
N ILE A 175 -1.24 10.37 5.80
CA ILE A 175 -2.58 9.90 6.03
C ILE A 175 -2.72 9.51 7.49
N TYR A 176 -3.87 9.83 8.05
CA TYR A 176 -4.34 9.36 9.33
C TYR A 176 -5.38 8.28 9.05
N HIS A 177 -5.06 7.03 9.33
CA HIS A 177 -5.82 5.87 8.88
C HIS A 177 -5.85 4.77 9.95
N GLY A 178 -6.55 3.68 9.66
CA GLY A 178 -6.56 2.50 10.53
C GLY A 178 -7.16 2.78 11.90
N LEU A 179 -8.19 3.63 11.98
CA LEU A 179 -8.90 3.89 13.23
C LEU A 179 -9.56 2.62 13.73
N HIS A 180 -9.03 2.07 14.81
CA HIS A 180 -9.69 1.05 15.60
C HIS A 180 -9.99 1.60 16.99
N VAL A 181 -11.12 1.20 17.56
CA VAL A 181 -11.50 1.60 18.91
C VAL A 181 -11.90 0.38 19.69
N TYR A 182 -11.29 0.14 20.84
CA TYR A 182 -11.53 -1.03 21.66
C TYR A 182 -12.00 -0.64 23.05
N ASP A 183 -12.94 -1.40 23.60
CA ASP A 183 -13.31 -1.30 25.00
C ASP A 183 -12.37 -2.11 25.92
N ALA A 184 -12.60 -2.07 27.22
CA ALA A 184 -11.75 -2.73 28.22
C ALA A 184 -11.81 -4.26 28.18
N ASP A 185 -12.78 -4.84 27.47
CA ASP A 185 -12.88 -6.27 27.23
C ASP A 185 -12.21 -6.67 25.90
N GLY A 186 -11.64 -5.70 25.18
CA GLY A 186 -11.03 -5.89 23.86
C GLY A 186 -12.05 -5.95 22.72
N ALA A 187 -13.32 -5.61 22.97
CA ALA A 187 -14.34 -5.57 21.93
C ALA A 187 -14.17 -4.32 21.06
N GLU A 188 -14.13 -4.50 19.74
CA GLU A 188 -14.03 -3.40 18.80
C GLU A 188 -15.37 -2.65 18.69
N LEU A 189 -15.31 -1.32 18.82
CA LEU A 189 -16.44 -0.41 18.77
C LEU A 189 -16.58 0.21 17.37
N PRO A 190 -17.81 0.38 16.85
CA PRO A 190 -18.03 1.12 15.62
C PRO A 190 -17.43 2.53 15.71
N SER A 191 -16.55 2.87 14.77
CA SER A 191 -15.83 4.13 14.78
C SER A 191 -15.75 4.75 13.38
N ARG A 192 -15.54 6.07 13.31
CA ARG A 192 -15.34 6.80 12.05
C ARG A 192 -14.55 8.08 12.27
N MET A 193 -13.87 8.53 11.23
CA MET A 193 -13.22 9.84 11.16
C MET A 193 -14.14 10.87 10.49
N GLU A 194 -14.13 12.10 10.98
CA GLU A 194 -14.77 13.26 10.34
C GLU A 194 -13.76 14.42 10.28
N VAL A 195 -13.90 15.30 9.29
CA VAL A 195 -13.10 16.54 9.20
C VAL A 195 -14.02 17.75 9.31
N ARG A 196 -13.66 18.70 10.19
CA ARG A 196 -14.34 19.99 10.37
C ARG A 196 -13.32 21.12 10.36
N GLY A 197 -13.21 21.82 9.23
CA GLY A 197 -12.18 22.83 9.03
C GLY A 197 -10.78 22.24 9.19
N THR A 198 -10.03 22.68 10.19
CA THR A 198 -8.68 22.19 10.51
C THR A 198 -8.67 21.11 11.59
N THR A 199 -9.83 20.58 11.99
CA THR A 199 -9.94 19.55 13.03
C THR A 199 -10.37 18.21 12.45
N ILE A 200 -9.82 17.14 13.01
CA ILE A 200 -10.20 15.75 12.77
C ILE A 200 -10.96 15.27 14.01
N ARG A 201 -12.15 14.71 13.82
CA ARG A 201 -12.91 14.07 14.90
C ARG A 201 -12.84 12.56 14.74
N LEU A 202 -12.35 11.88 15.76
CA LEU A 202 -12.33 10.42 15.85
C LEU A 202 -13.51 10.01 16.73
N SER A 203 -14.62 9.65 16.10
CA SER A 203 -15.88 9.35 16.80
C SER A 203 -16.11 7.84 16.93
N PHE A 204 -16.71 7.41 18.03
CA PHE A 204 -17.01 6.00 18.28
C PHE A 204 -18.33 5.80 19.02
N ASP A 205 -18.97 4.66 18.82
CA ASP A 205 -20.18 4.26 19.54
C ASP A 205 -19.80 3.50 20.82
N ASP A 206 -20.02 4.11 21.98
CA ASP A 206 -19.69 3.57 23.29
C ASP A 206 -20.88 2.89 24.00
N GLN A 207 -21.99 2.64 23.29
CA GLN A 207 -23.19 2.04 23.90
C GLN A 207 -22.90 0.63 24.41
N GLY A 208 -22.80 0.50 25.74
CA GLY A 208 -22.51 -0.75 26.43
C GLY A 208 -21.02 -1.10 26.52
N ALA A 209 -20.12 -0.21 26.08
CA ALA A 209 -18.68 -0.38 26.20
C ALA A 209 -18.24 -0.35 27.67
N ARG A 210 -17.27 -1.22 28.02
CA ARG A 210 -16.58 -1.12 29.31
C ARG A 210 -15.35 -0.22 29.18
N TYR A 211 -15.18 0.72 30.12
CA TYR A 211 -14.01 1.59 30.14
C TYR A 211 -12.86 0.95 30.94
N PRO A 212 -11.58 1.23 30.60
CA PRO A 212 -11.11 2.22 29.62
C PRO A 212 -11.36 1.85 28.16
N VAL A 213 -11.66 2.86 27.34
CA VAL A 213 -11.80 2.74 25.87
C VAL A 213 -10.55 3.30 25.21
N VAL A 214 -9.94 2.55 24.29
CA VAL A 214 -8.71 2.90 23.56
C VAL A 214 -9.05 3.24 22.12
N VAL A 215 -8.70 4.45 21.69
CA VAL A 215 -8.79 4.94 20.31
C VAL A 215 -7.39 4.86 19.70
N ASP A 216 -7.25 4.10 18.61
CA ASP A 216 -5.95 3.71 18.04
C ASP A 216 -5.92 3.92 16.51
N PRO A 217 -5.56 5.15 16.06
CA PRO A 217 -5.24 5.43 14.67
C PRO A 217 -3.73 5.59 14.43
N VAL A 218 -3.33 5.42 13.16
CA VAL A 218 -1.93 5.54 12.73
C VAL A 218 -1.77 6.66 11.71
N LEU A 219 -0.70 7.45 11.87
CA LEU A 219 -0.25 8.47 10.94
C LEU A 219 0.93 7.95 10.13
N MET A 220 0.80 7.85 8.80
CA MET A 220 1.88 7.36 7.93
C MET A 220 1.88 8.01 6.54
N THR A 221 2.90 7.73 5.73
CA THR A 221 2.89 8.07 4.29
C THR A 221 2.05 7.09 3.51
N GLU A 222 1.48 7.49 2.37
CA GLU A 222 0.81 6.54 1.50
C GLU A 222 1.78 5.56 0.83
N THR A 223 1.50 4.27 0.99
CA THR A 223 2.37 3.22 0.46
C THR A 223 1.58 2.02 -0.05
N LEU A 224 2.02 1.43 -1.16
CA LEU A 224 1.82 0.00 -1.39
C LEU A 224 2.93 -0.75 -0.69
N ARG A 225 2.62 -1.81 0.05
CA ARG A 225 3.63 -2.54 0.82
C ARG A 225 3.32 -4.02 0.95
N ASP A 226 4.37 -4.81 1.01
CA ASP A 226 4.38 -6.19 1.47
C ASP A 226 5.56 -6.38 2.42
N TYR A 227 5.26 -6.55 3.70
CA TYR A 227 6.27 -6.86 4.71
C TYR A 227 6.76 -8.30 4.60
N PHE A 228 6.01 -9.23 4.01
CA PHE A 228 6.21 -10.67 4.19
C PHE A 228 6.15 -11.08 5.68
N PHE A 229 5.08 -10.70 6.40
CA PHE A 229 4.87 -11.18 7.78
C PHE A 229 4.44 -12.65 7.86
N THR A 230 3.86 -13.17 6.79
CA THR A 230 3.43 -14.56 6.67
C THR A 230 3.99 -15.18 5.41
N ARG A 231 3.93 -16.51 5.31
CA ARG A 231 4.35 -17.23 4.11
C ARG A 231 3.32 -17.08 2.98
N SER A 232 3.29 -15.92 2.33
CA SER A 232 2.27 -15.54 1.33
C SER A 232 2.85 -14.66 0.21
N TYR A 233 2.21 -14.71 -0.97
CA TYR A 233 2.43 -13.77 -2.07
C TYR A 233 1.38 -12.65 -2.15
N ALA A 234 0.37 -12.69 -1.28
CA ALA A 234 -0.77 -11.79 -1.28
C ALA A 234 -0.67 -10.66 -0.23
N GLY A 235 0.51 -10.46 0.39
CA GLY A 235 0.70 -9.44 1.43
C GLY A 235 0.34 -8.05 0.92
N ASN A 236 -0.48 -7.31 1.66
CA ASN A 236 -0.98 -5.97 1.30
C ASN A 236 -0.98 -5.09 2.55
N ASP A 237 0.21 -4.89 3.12
CA ASP A 237 0.37 -4.25 4.42
C ASP A 237 0.53 -2.71 4.33
N GLY A 238 0.31 -2.15 3.14
CA GLY A 238 0.37 -0.71 2.90
C GLY A 238 -1.02 -0.08 3.00
N SER A 239 -1.07 1.26 3.06
CA SER A 239 -2.32 2.01 2.97
C SER A 239 -3.00 1.99 1.61
N LEU A 240 -2.28 1.53 0.59
CA LEU A 240 -2.77 1.26 -0.76
C LEU A 240 -2.57 -0.23 -1.06
N SER A 241 -3.53 -0.84 -1.73
CA SER A 241 -3.45 -2.25 -2.13
C SER A 241 -2.71 -2.41 -3.45
N TRP A 242 -1.94 -3.49 -3.56
CA TRP A 242 -1.40 -3.95 -4.83
C TRP A 242 -2.53 -4.46 -5.74
N THR A 243 -2.38 -4.33 -7.06
CA THR A 243 -3.41 -4.77 -8.02
C THR A 243 -3.29 -6.24 -8.40
N SER A 244 -2.22 -6.90 -7.95
CA SER A 244 -2.04 -8.34 -8.08
C SER A 244 -1.29 -8.91 -6.87
N ASP A 245 -1.34 -10.21 -6.67
CA ASP A 245 -0.37 -10.94 -5.85
C ASP A 245 1.00 -10.94 -6.53
N TRP A 246 2.05 -11.31 -5.79
CA TRP A 246 3.33 -11.67 -6.38
C TRP A 246 3.19 -12.89 -7.29
N VAL A 247 3.81 -12.81 -8.47
CA VAL A 247 3.78 -13.88 -9.46
C VAL A 247 5.21 -14.32 -9.78
N GLU A 248 5.43 -15.63 -9.68
CA GLU A 248 6.70 -16.28 -9.98
C GLU A 248 7.09 -16.12 -11.46
N ILE A 249 8.39 -15.98 -11.69
CA ILE A 249 9.05 -15.95 -12.99
C ILE A 249 9.98 -17.13 -13.04
N GLY A 250 9.86 -17.96 -14.08
CA GLY A 250 10.69 -19.15 -14.27
C GLY A 250 10.05 -20.43 -13.73
N GLU A 251 9.09 -20.31 -12.82
CA GLU A 251 8.25 -21.39 -12.31
C GLU A 251 6.85 -20.93 -11.88
N SER A 252 6.06 -21.85 -11.29
CA SER A 252 4.68 -21.63 -10.85
C SER A 252 4.23 -22.71 -9.87
N ASP A 253 5.02 -22.99 -8.83
CA ASP A 253 4.75 -24.02 -7.82
C ASP A 253 4.42 -23.45 -6.43
N GLY A 254 4.39 -22.12 -6.31
CA GLY A 254 3.85 -21.40 -5.16
C GLY A 254 4.86 -21.24 -4.02
N VAL A 255 4.44 -20.53 -2.98
CA VAL A 255 5.30 -19.95 -1.91
C VAL A 255 6.23 -20.91 -1.14
N THR A 256 6.12 -22.23 -1.30
CA THR A 256 6.86 -23.23 -0.49
C THR A 256 7.77 -24.15 -1.29
N ALA A 257 7.69 -24.12 -2.63
CA ALA A 257 8.40 -25.03 -3.50
C ALA A 257 9.23 -24.24 -4.53
N GLY A 258 10.03 -24.93 -5.34
CA GLY A 258 10.74 -24.27 -6.43
C GLY A 258 11.97 -23.46 -6.03
N GLY A 259 12.46 -22.67 -6.97
CA GLY A 259 13.52 -21.68 -6.79
C GLY A 259 13.05 -20.32 -6.26
N VAL A 260 11.75 -20.07 -6.18
CA VAL A 260 11.13 -18.85 -5.70
C VAL A 260 10.23 -19.23 -4.54
N GLN A 261 10.61 -18.81 -3.33
CA GLN A 261 9.94 -19.23 -2.11
C GLN A 261 9.76 -18.05 -1.17
N VAL A 262 8.85 -18.18 -0.20
CA VAL A 262 8.81 -17.30 0.96
C VAL A 262 9.32 -18.10 2.17
N VAL A 263 10.46 -17.68 2.72
CA VAL A 263 11.20 -18.40 3.75
C VAL A 263 11.29 -17.58 5.03
N ASN A 264 11.49 -18.26 6.17
CA ASN A 264 11.78 -17.62 7.45
C ASN A 264 13.22 -18.01 7.83
N VAL A 265 14.13 -17.06 7.67
CA VAL A 265 15.55 -17.21 8.00
C VAL A 265 16.04 -15.92 8.66
N GLY A 266 17.14 -15.97 9.41
CA GLY A 266 17.64 -14.80 10.16
C GLY A 266 18.08 -13.58 9.32
N LEU A 267 17.97 -13.64 7.99
CA LEU A 267 18.16 -12.50 7.08
C LEU A 267 16.86 -11.76 6.77
N CYS A 268 15.69 -12.35 7.07
CA CYS A 268 14.39 -11.72 6.91
C CYS A 268 14.13 -10.79 8.10
N THR A 269 14.08 -9.49 7.86
CA THR A 269 13.77 -8.46 8.86
C THR A 269 12.34 -8.52 9.38
N SER A 270 11.41 -9.03 8.57
CA SER A 270 9.97 -9.06 8.87
C SER A 270 9.48 -10.43 9.34
N GLY A 271 10.40 -11.37 9.59
CA GLY A 271 10.07 -12.77 9.90
C GLY A 271 10.07 -13.67 8.67
N TYR A 272 9.39 -13.31 7.58
CA TYR A 272 9.54 -13.98 6.28
C TYR A 272 10.11 -13.02 5.22
N CYS A 273 10.64 -13.59 4.15
CA CYS A 273 11.12 -12.85 2.99
C CYS A 273 11.13 -13.73 1.74
N ALA A 274 11.04 -13.10 0.56
CA ALA A 274 11.12 -13.79 -0.70
C ALA A 274 12.56 -14.23 -1.00
N LEU A 275 12.76 -15.53 -1.20
CA LEU A 275 14.01 -16.14 -1.62
C LEU A 275 13.98 -16.45 -3.12
N LEU A 276 15.00 -16.01 -3.85
CA LEU A 276 15.27 -16.37 -5.24
C LEU A 276 16.53 -17.24 -5.33
N TYR A 277 16.38 -18.44 -5.85
CA TYR A 277 17.37 -19.50 -5.98
C TYR A 277 17.20 -20.21 -7.33
N GLY A 278 18.26 -20.79 -7.90
CA GLY A 278 18.19 -21.42 -9.22
C GLY A 278 18.28 -20.44 -10.40
N GLN A 279 18.07 -20.95 -11.62
CA GLN A 279 18.34 -20.21 -12.87
C GLN A 279 17.13 -19.44 -13.37
N ASP A 280 17.33 -18.18 -13.73
CA ASP A 280 16.32 -17.33 -14.39
C ASP A 280 15.01 -17.20 -13.58
N GLN A 281 15.12 -17.33 -12.26
CA GLN A 281 14.00 -17.26 -11.31
C GLN A 281 13.74 -15.83 -10.82
N GLY A 282 12.50 -15.50 -10.49
CA GLY A 282 12.15 -14.15 -10.03
C GLY A 282 10.71 -13.98 -9.60
N LEU A 283 10.36 -12.75 -9.24
CA LEU A 283 9.00 -12.35 -8.89
C LEU A 283 8.65 -11.04 -9.60
N TRP A 284 7.38 -10.86 -9.95
CA TRP A 284 6.83 -9.56 -10.34
C TRP A 284 5.48 -9.32 -9.69
N ARG A 285 5.12 -8.05 -9.58
CA ARG A 285 3.83 -7.61 -9.03
C ARG A 285 3.35 -6.32 -9.68
N SER A 286 2.04 -6.11 -9.71
CA SER A 286 1.38 -4.93 -10.28
C SER A 286 0.92 -3.94 -9.22
N ALA A 287 1.01 -2.66 -9.54
CA ALA A 287 0.53 -1.53 -8.75
C ALA A 287 -0.20 -0.52 -9.65
N ASN A 288 -1.29 0.07 -9.17
CA ASN A 288 -1.89 1.24 -9.81
C ASN A 288 -1.25 2.49 -9.21
N LEU A 289 -0.39 3.13 -9.98
CA LEU A 289 0.25 4.41 -9.64
C LEU A 289 -0.24 5.55 -10.55
N GLY A 290 -1.38 5.37 -11.23
CA GLY A 290 -1.99 6.43 -12.03
C GLY A 290 -2.17 7.70 -11.20
N GLY A 291 -1.88 8.87 -11.76
CA GLY A 291 -2.09 10.14 -11.08
C GLY A 291 -1.14 10.46 -9.93
N SER A 292 -0.17 9.59 -9.61
CA SER A 292 0.88 9.88 -8.62
C SER A 292 1.87 10.92 -9.14
N MET A 293 2.19 11.92 -8.33
CA MET A 293 3.20 12.94 -8.64
C MET A 293 4.62 12.42 -8.48
N SER A 294 4.82 11.62 -7.43
CA SER A 294 6.07 10.94 -7.18
C SER A 294 5.79 9.50 -6.75
N ALA A 295 6.69 8.60 -7.09
CA ALA A 295 6.64 7.22 -6.66
C ALA A 295 8.06 6.71 -6.40
N THR A 296 8.29 6.18 -5.21
CA THR A 296 9.60 5.69 -4.78
C THR A 296 9.51 4.24 -4.37
N PHE A 297 10.22 3.37 -5.08
CA PHE A 297 10.28 1.93 -4.84
C PHE A 297 11.47 1.57 -3.95
N SER A 298 11.21 0.90 -2.83
CA SER A 298 12.22 0.49 -1.84
C SER A 298 12.02 -0.94 -1.37
N TYR A 299 13.10 -1.58 -0.95
CA TYR A 299 13.10 -2.94 -0.43
C TYR A 299 14.39 -3.23 0.34
N TYR A 300 14.34 -4.22 1.21
CA TYR A 300 15.52 -4.83 1.80
C TYR A 300 15.95 -6.04 0.98
N TYR A 301 17.25 -6.30 0.90
CA TYR A 301 17.79 -7.44 0.19
C TYR A 301 19.06 -7.99 0.83
N ALA A 302 19.39 -9.25 0.55
CA ALA A 302 20.66 -9.86 0.92
C ALA A 302 21.12 -10.81 -0.20
N GLN A 303 22.44 -11.00 -0.32
CA GLN A 303 23.03 -11.89 -1.31
C GLN A 303 23.94 -12.93 -0.66
N LYS A 304 23.86 -14.16 -1.17
CA LYS A 304 24.88 -15.18 -0.95
C LYS A 304 25.98 -15.07 -1.99
N LYS A 305 27.20 -15.37 -1.57
CA LYS A 305 28.39 -15.39 -2.41
C LYS A 305 28.21 -16.28 -3.64
N ASP A 306 28.89 -15.91 -4.72
CA ASP A 306 29.05 -16.70 -5.95
C ASP A 306 27.74 -16.92 -6.74
N GLY A 307 26.64 -16.25 -6.35
CA GLY A 307 25.39 -16.25 -7.12
C GLY A 307 25.44 -15.41 -8.41
N PRO A 308 24.56 -15.68 -9.40
CA PRO A 308 24.44 -14.84 -10.59
C PRO A 308 23.97 -13.41 -10.24
N SER A 309 24.13 -12.49 -11.20
CA SER A 309 23.60 -11.13 -11.06
C SER A 309 22.08 -11.13 -10.91
N THR A 310 21.54 -10.24 -10.08
CA THR A 310 20.09 -10.06 -9.93
C THR A 310 19.68 -8.68 -10.43
N THR A 311 18.62 -8.62 -11.24
CA THR A 311 18.13 -7.39 -11.87
C THR A 311 16.81 -6.99 -11.26
N VAL A 312 16.68 -5.72 -10.89
CA VAL A 312 15.42 -5.11 -10.48
C VAL A 312 14.99 -4.13 -11.56
N ALA A 313 13.73 -4.22 -11.98
CA ALA A 313 13.22 -3.46 -13.10
C ALA A 313 11.76 -3.04 -12.87
N VAL A 314 11.37 -1.97 -13.57
CA VAL A 314 10.01 -1.42 -13.57
C VAL A 314 9.47 -1.38 -15.00
N SER A 315 8.15 -1.47 -15.13
CA SER A 315 7.41 -1.33 -16.38
C SER A 315 6.23 -0.40 -16.14
N ALA A 316 5.94 0.48 -17.10
CA ALA A 316 4.77 1.38 -17.09
C ALA A 316 3.63 0.87 -18.00
N ASP A 317 3.83 -0.25 -18.69
CA ASP A 317 3.00 -0.75 -19.79
C ASP A 317 2.64 -2.23 -19.60
N ASN A 318 2.28 -2.56 -18.35
CA ASN A 318 1.80 -3.88 -17.95
C ASN A 318 2.81 -5.01 -18.24
N GLY A 319 4.11 -4.71 -18.19
CA GLY A 319 5.19 -5.66 -18.42
C GLY A 319 5.59 -5.84 -19.89
N SER A 320 5.09 -5.02 -20.81
CA SER A 320 5.45 -5.09 -22.24
C SER A 320 6.88 -4.63 -22.48
N ASN A 321 7.31 -3.56 -21.81
CA ASN A 321 8.67 -3.05 -21.79
C ASN A 321 9.16 -2.90 -20.36
N TRP A 322 10.41 -3.30 -20.11
CA TRP A 322 11.03 -3.24 -18.79
C TRP A 322 12.26 -2.33 -18.80
N THR A 323 12.29 -1.39 -17.88
CA THR A 323 13.48 -0.58 -17.60
C THR A 323 14.18 -1.08 -16.36
N THR A 324 15.46 -1.40 -16.50
CA THR A 324 16.31 -1.81 -15.39
C THR A 324 16.57 -0.62 -14.44
N LEU A 325 16.19 -0.78 -13.18
CA LEU A 325 16.50 0.16 -12.10
C LEU A 325 17.91 -0.09 -11.57
N VAL A 326 18.23 -1.37 -11.32
CA VAL A 326 19.55 -1.77 -10.82
C VAL A 326 19.88 -3.20 -11.23
N VAL A 327 21.17 -3.46 -11.43
CA VAL A 327 21.74 -4.80 -11.57
C VAL A 327 22.71 -5.02 -10.42
N TYR A 328 22.37 -5.91 -9.51
CA TYR A 328 23.26 -6.37 -8.47
C TYR A 328 24.23 -7.40 -9.06
N PRO A 329 25.54 -7.14 -9.07
CA PRO A 329 26.52 -8.11 -9.56
C PRO A 329 26.63 -9.32 -8.60
N PRO A 330 27.27 -10.42 -9.03
CA PRO A 330 27.64 -11.52 -8.16
C PRO A 330 28.36 -11.04 -6.89
N ALA A 331 27.88 -11.44 -5.73
CA ALA A 331 28.49 -11.09 -4.45
C ALA A 331 29.83 -11.82 -4.27
N THR A 332 30.85 -11.10 -3.77
CA THR A 332 32.19 -11.65 -3.50
C THR A 332 32.32 -12.29 -2.11
N ALA A 333 31.35 -12.04 -1.24
CA ALA A 333 31.18 -12.66 0.08
C ALA A 333 29.67 -12.75 0.41
N ASP A 334 29.32 -13.58 1.38
CA ASP A 334 27.95 -13.63 1.91
C ASP A 334 27.65 -12.32 2.66
N ASP A 335 26.45 -11.81 2.48
CA ASP A 335 25.98 -10.68 3.27
C ASP A 335 25.74 -11.11 4.72
N SER A 336 26.34 -10.37 5.65
CA SER A 336 26.18 -10.61 7.10
C SER A 336 24.84 -10.12 7.65
N GLY A 337 24.00 -9.52 6.81
CA GLY A 337 22.71 -8.93 7.18
C GLY A 337 22.03 -8.23 5.99
N PRO A 338 20.76 -7.85 6.16
CA PRO A 338 19.97 -7.20 5.13
C PRO A 338 20.50 -5.81 4.80
N ARG A 339 20.48 -5.47 3.51
CA ARG A 339 20.86 -4.18 2.93
C ARG A 339 19.61 -3.48 2.40
N PHE A 340 19.62 -2.15 2.36
CA PHE A 340 18.49 -1.35 1.87
C PHE A 340 18.74 -0.79 0.47
N ALA A 341 17.69 -0.75 -0.35
CA ALA A 341 17.71 -0.12 -1.67
C ALA A 341 16.45 0.73 -1.89
N ILE A 342 16.61 1.82 -2.65
CA ILE A 342 15.55 2.77 -2.97
C ILE A 342 15.77 3.33 -4.38
N HIS A 343 14.69 3.47 -5.14
CA HIS A 343 14.68 3.87 -6.54
C HIS A 343 13.50 4.81 -6.80
N ASP A 344 13.76 5.92 -7.49
CA ASP A 344 12.70 6.77 -8.02
C ASP A 344 12.09 6.11 -9.25
N ILE A 345 10.79 5.85 -9.20
CA ILE A 345 10.00 5.26 -10.29
C ILE A 345 8.88 6.20 -10.77
N SER A 346 8.94 7.48 -10.41
CA SER A 346 7.90 8.47 -10.73
C SER A 346 7.61 8.55 -12.24
N ALA A 347 8.64 8.40 -13.08
CA ALA A 347 8.49 8.40 -14.55
C ALA A 347 7.73 7.17 -15.11
N TYR A 348 7.45 6.16 -14.27
CA TYR A 348 6.77 4.93 -14.64
C TYR A 348 5.42 4.77 -13.94
N ALA A 349 4.95 5.83 -13.27
CA ALA A 349 3.70 5.84 -12.52
C ALA A 349 2.49 5.85 -13.47
N THR A 350 1.85 4.70 -13.63
CA THR A 350 0.65 4.49 -14.46
C THR A 350 -0.28 3.50 -13.76
N GLU A 351 -1.49 3.33 -14.26
CA GLU A 351 -2.42 2.29 -13.75
C GLU A 351 -1.92 0.85 -13.98
N TYR A 352 -0.90 0.68 -14.83
CA TYR A 352 -0.32 -0.61 -15.21
C TYR A 352 1.13 -0.79 -14.74
N THR A 353 1.56 -0.02 -13.74
CA THR A 353 2.93 -0.13 -13.25
C THR A 353 3.20 -1.54 -12.73
N ARG A 354 4.34 -2.12 -13.12
CA ARG A 354 4.83 -3.39 -12.57
C ARG A 354 6.26 -3.24 -12.09
N VAL A 355 6.56 -3.90 -10.98
CA VAL A 355 7.95 -4.10 -10.51
C VAL A 355 8.31 -5.57 -10.63
N ARG A 356 9.58 -5.85 -10.92
CA ARG A 356 10.10 -7.22 -10.92
C ARG A 356 11.51 -7.30 -10.37
N ILE A 357 11.82 -8.47 -9.84
CA ILE A 357 13.15 -8.84 -9.35
C ILE A 357 13.47 -10.19 -9.97
N VAL A 358 14.49 -10.24 -10.81
CA VAL A 358 14.82 -11.41 -11.63
C VAL A 358 16.29 -11.75 -11.49
N ARG A 359 16.54 -13.00 -11.13
CA ARG A 359 17.88 -13.56 -11.03
C ARG A 359 18.39 -13.96 -12.42
N GLY A 360 19.66 -13.72 -12.69
CA GLY A 360 20.32 -14.13 -13.92
C GLY A 360 20.60 -15.63 -13.97
N SER A 361 21.15 -16.09 -15.09
CA SER A 361 21.39 -17.51 -15.31
C SER A 361 22.55 -18.04 -14.44
N GLY A 362 22.23 -18.88 -13.47
CA GLY A 362 23.18 -19.53 -12.55
C GLY A 362 22.42 -20.33 -11.50
N VAL A 363 22.96 -21.47 -11.05
CA VAL A 363 22.29 -22.30 -10.02
C VAL A 363 22.81 -22.03 -8.61
N ASP A 364 23.97 -21.38 -8.48
CA ASP A 364 24.63 -21.15 -7.21
C ASP A 364 24.13 -19.88 -6.50
N GLY A 365 24.35 -19.79 -5.19
CA GLY A 365 23.96 -18.66 -4.34
C GLY A 365 22.45 -18.51 -4.14
N GLU A 366 22.04 -17.51 -3.36
CA GLU A 366 20.67 -17.15 -3.01
C GLU A 366 20.53 -15.61 -3.02
N PHE A 367 19.33 -15.09 -3.29
CA PHE A 367 19.01 -13.66 -3.20
C PHE A 367 17.71 -13.49 -2.43
N TRP A 368 17.74 -12.76 -1.32
CA TRP A 368 16.56 -12.51 -0.49
C TRP A 368 16.05 -11.10 -0.73
N VAL A 369 14.73 -10.93 -0.69
CA VAL A 369 14.03 -9.64 -0.76
C VAL A 369 12.98 -9.59 0.32
N ASP A 370 12.95 -8.51 1.06
CA ASP A 370 12.04 -8.30 2.18
C ASP A 370 11.52 -6.87 2.17
N ASN A 371 10.37 -6.64 2.82
CA ASN A 371 9.80 -5.34 3.11
C ASN A 371 9.75 -4.45 1.87
N VAL A 372 9.01 -4.93 0.87
CA VAL A 372 8.90 -4.30 -0.44
C VAL A 372 7.84 -3.21 -0.38
N LYS A 373 8.20 -2.00 -0.80
CA LYS A 373 7.38 -0.80 -0.62
C LYS A 373 7.44 0.13 -1.82
N ILE A 374 6.31 0.68 -2.24
CA ILE A 374 6.23 1.86 -3.10
C ILE A 374 5.57 2.97 -2.29
N ALA A 375 6.31 4.03 -1.96
CA ALA A 375 5.76 5.25 -1.39
C ALA A 375 5.32 6.20 -2.51
N VAL A 376 4.16 6.82 -2.37
CA VAL A 376 3.60 7.72 -3.39
C VAL A 376 3.21 9.07 -2.80
N ASP A 377 3.40 10.12 -3.59
CA ASP A 377 2.76 11.41 -3.39
C ASP A 377 1.59 11.52 -4.38
N LEU A 378 0.36 11.64 -3.87
CA LEU A 378 -0.83 11.84 -4.71
C LEU A 378 -1.29 13.29 -4.61
N ILE A 379 -1.60 13.94 -5.74
CA ILE A 379 -2.47 15.13 -5.72
C ILE A 379 -3.89 14.62 -5.57
N VAL A 380 -4.57 15.08 -4.53
CA VAL A 380 -5.93 14.63 -4.25
C VAL A 380 -6.89 15.77 -4.44
N GLY A 381 -7.87 15.54 -5.30
CA GLY A 381 -8.95 16.41 -5.67
C GLY A 381 -10.14 16.29 -4.75
N ASP A 382 -10.70 17.45 -4.40
CA ASP A 382 -12.01 17.56 -3.80
C ASP A 382 -13.09 17.30 -4.87
N ASN A 383 -14.30 16.97 -4.43
CA ASN A 383 -15.43 16.80 -5.34
C ASN A 383 -15.60 18.06 -6.20
N GLY A 384 -15.71 17.88 -7.52
CA GLY A 384 -15.83 18.94 -8.52
C GLY A 384 -14.51 19.33 -9.18
N GLU A 385 -13.36 18.83 -8.72
CA GLU A 385 -12.07 19.11 -9.33
C GLU A 385 -11.73 18.12 -10.46
N GLU A 386 -10.91 18.56 -11.40
CA GLU A 386 -10.42 17.72 -12.50
C GLU A 386 -9.61 16.53 -11.98
N CYS A 387 -9.87 15.38 -12.58
CA CYS A 387 -9.15 14.15 -12.33
C CYS A 387 -8.95 13.37 -13.63
N SER A 388 -7.96 12.50 -13.61
CA SER A 388 -7.72 11.51 -14.67
C SER A 388 -7.86 10.08 -14.16
N PHE A 389 -7.84 9.88 -12.84
CA PHE A 389 -7.85 8.57 -12.19
C PHE A 389 -8.61 8.63 -10.87
N ASP A 390 -9.26 7.53 -10.50
CA ASP A 390 -10.06 7.39 -9.27
C ASP A 390 -9.29 7.72 -7.99
N ASN A 391 -8.03 7.30 -7.91
CA ASN A 391 -7.16 7.55 -6.76
C ASN A 391 -6.72 9.02 -6.60
N GLN A 392 -7.07 9.88 -7.57
CA GLN A 392 -6.91 11.34 -7.46
C GLN A 392 -8.12 11.99 -6.80
N CYS A 393 -9.19 11.26 -6.48
CA CYS A 393 -10.39 11.82 -5.87
C CYS A 393 -10.53 11.34 -4.43
N ASN A 394 -10.86 12.25 -3.51
CA ASN A 394 -11.10 11.87 -2.09
C ASN A 394 -12.20 10.82 -1.91
N SER A 395 -13.18 10.84 -2.80
CA SER A 395 -14.25 9.86 -2.85
C SER A 395 -13.84 8.52 -3.45
N GLY A 396 -12.71 8.49 -4.18
CA GLY A 396 -12.30 7.36 -5.01
C GLY A 396 -13.03 7.27 -6.36
N PHE A 397 -13.79 8.30 -6.77
CA PHE A 397 -14.54 8.28 -8.03
C PHE A 397 -14.13 9.45 -8.93
N CYS A 398 -13.45 9.13 -10.03
CA CYS A 398 -13.17 10.06 -11.10
C CYS A 398 -14.11 9.79 -12.28
N VAL A 399 -15.23 10.52 -12.35
CA VAL A 399 -16.27 10.30 -13.36
C VAL A 399 -16.30 11.48 -14.32
N ASP A 400 -16.30 11.19 -15.63
CA ASP A 400 -16.22 12.20 -16.70
C ASP A 400 -15.03 13.19 -16.54
N GLY A 401 -13.94 12.75 -15.90
CA GLY A 401 -12.74 13.56 -15.65
C GLY A 401 -12.88 14.54 -14.48
N ILE A 402 -13.88 14.34 -13.61
CA ILE A 402 -14.16 15.19 -12.44
C ILE A 402 -14.34 14.29 -11.20
N CYS A 403 -13.87 14.74 -10.05
CA CYS A 403 -14.02 14.01 -8.79
C CYS A 403 -15.46 14.09 -8.26
N CYS A 404 -16.06 12.96 -7.90
CA CYS A 404 -17.49 12.85 -7.59
C CYS A 404 -17.74 12.22 -6.23
N ASP A 405 -18.77 12.62 -5.51
CA ASP A 405 -19.14 12.02 -4.23
C ASP A 405 -19.45 10.52 -4.27
N ALA A 406 -19.89 10.02 -5.43
CA ALA A 406 -20.13 8.61 -5.71
C ALA A 406 -19.77 8.25 -7.17
N ALA A 407 -19.81 6.95 -7.49
CA ALA A 407 -19.80 6.53 -8.89
C ALA A 407 -21.13 6.97 -9.55
N CYS A 408 -21.04 7.83 -10.58
CA CYS A 408 -22.16 8.04 -11.51
C CYS A 408 -22.12 6.92 -12.56
N GLY A 409 -23.29 6.50 -13.08
CA GLY A 409 -23.52 5.27 -13.83
C GLY A 409 -22.31 4.67 -14.56
N ASP A 410 -21.96 3.45 -14.13
CA ASP A 410 -21.09 2.37 -14.67
C ASP A 410 -20.07 2.60 -15.83
N GLY A 411 -19.69 3.83 -16.15
CA GLY A 411 -18.84 4.18 -17.28
C GLY A 411 -19.50 4.08 -18.66
N ASP A 412 -20.83 3.94 -18.74
CA ASP A 412 -21.55 3.99 -20.02
C ASP A 412 -21.71 5.46 -20.48
N PRO A 413 -21.13 5.87 -21.62
CA PRO A 413 -21.34 7.21 -22.19
C PRO A 413 -22.80 7.51 -22.59
N ASN A 414 -23.73 6.58 -22.36
CA ASN A 414 -25.16 6.70 -22.64
C ASN A 414 -26.05 6.87 -21.38
N ASP A 415 -25.47 7.04 -20.19
CA ASP A 415 -26.25 7.36 -18.99
C ASP A 415 -26.76 8.83 -19.02
N CYS A 416 -27.80 9.16 -18.24
CA CYS A 416 -28.30 10.53 -18.07
C CYS A 416 -27.90 11.11 -16.69
N GLU A 417 -26.72 10.76 -16.18
CA GLU A 417 -26.11 11.28 -14.96
C GLU A 417 -24.81 12.01 -15.32
N ALA A 418 -24.43 13.02 -14.53
CA ALA A 418 -23.20 13.78 -14.72
C ALA A 418 -22.67 14.23 -13.37
N CYS A 419 -21.36 14.45 -13.31
CA CYS A 419 -20.67 14.88 -12.10
C CYS A 419 -20.24 16.35 -12.11
N ALA A 420 -20.01 16.94 -13.28
CA ALA A 420 -19.76 18.38 -13.40
C ALA A 420 -20.97 19.12 -13.93
N VAL A 421 -21.18 20.36 -13.47
CA VAL A 421 -22.16 21.29 -14.01
C VAL A 421 -21.93 21.51 -15.50
N ALA A 422 -20.66 21.62 -15.91
CA ALA A 422 -20.28 21.70 -17.32
C ALA A 422 -20.73 20.46 -18.14
N ALA A 423 -20.83 19.30 -17.48
CA ALA A 423 -21.34 18.06 -18.07
C ALA A 423 -22.87 17.91 -17.88
N GLY A 424 -23.54 18.84 -17.18
CA GLY A 424 -24.98 18.86 -16.92
C GLY A 424 -25.38 18.51 -15.48
N ALA A 425 -24.46 18.32 -14.54
CA ALA A 425 -24.82 18.07 -13.14
C ALA A 425 -25.48 19.32 -12.51
N ALA A 426 -26.25 19.14 -11.44
CA ALA A 426 -26.82 20.26 -10.71
C ALA A 426 -25.75 21.04 -9.90
N VAL A 427 -24.71 20.35 -9.45
CA VAL A 427 -23.58 20.88 -8.66
C VAL A 427 -22.32 20.09 -9.03
N ASP A 428 -21.18 20.76 -9.11
CA ASP A 428 -19.90 20.10 -9.38
C ASP A 428 -19.57 19.10 -8.27
N GLY A 429 -19.18 17.89 -8.67
CA GLY A 429 -18.80 16.82 -7.77
C GLY A 429 -19.95 16.05 -7.12
N VAL A 430 -21.20 16.30 -7.52
CA VAL A 430 -22.37 15.56 -7.04
C VAL A 430 -23.02 14.83 -8.21
N CYS A 431 -23.11 13.50 -8.13
CA CYS A 431 -23.81 12.74 -9.16
C CYS A 431 -25.29 13.15 -9.23
N GLY A 432 -25.71 13.69 -10.38
CA GLY A 432 -27.08 14.15 -10.59
C GLY A 432 -27.54 14.00 -12.03
N ALA A 433 -28.85 14.15 -12.24
CA ALA A 433 -29.44 14.06 -13.57
C ALA A 433 -28.84 15.13 -14.51
N ARG A 434 -28.42 14.70 -15.70
CA ARG A 434 -27.82 15.56 -16.73
C ARG A 434 -28.84 16.58 -17.24
N VAL A 435 -28.64 17.86 -16.90
CA VAL A 435 -29.39 19.04 -17.35
C VAL A 435 -28.83 19.44 -18.72
N CYS A 436 -29.63 19.24 -19.76
CA CYS A 436 -29.23 19.50 -21.14
C CYS A 436 -29.59 20.93 -21.60
N ASP A 437 -29.26 21.98 -20.85
CA ASP A 437 -29.57 23.38 -21.20
C ASP A 437 -28.37 24.04 -21.91
N ASP A 438 -28.50 24.46 -23.16
CA ASP A 438 -27.43 25.15 -23.91
C ASP A 438 -27.44 26.68 -23.75
N GLY A 439 -28.32 27.21 -22.89
CA GLY A 439 -28.45 28.64 -22.62
C GLY A 439 -29.04 29.44 -23.78
N ASN A 440 -29.51 28.77 -24.82
CA ASN A 440 -30.09 29.40 -25.99
C ASN A 440 -31.62 29.33 -25.92
N GLY A 441 -32.27 30.46 -25.65
CA GLY A 441 -33.74 30.54 -25.65
C GLY A 441 -34.40 30.16 -27.00
N CYS A 442 -33.60 29.98 -28.06
CA CYS A 442 -34.03 29.53 -29.37
C CYS A 442 -33.95 28.01 -29.62
N THR A 443 -33.71 27.20 -28.59
CA THR A 443 -33.70 25.72 -28.63
C THR A 443 -34.60 25.13 -27.53
N ASP A 444 -35.21 23.99 -27.84
CA ASP A 444 -35.92 23.13 -26.88
C ASP A 444 -35.04 21.91 -26.58
N ASP A 445 -34.84 21.65 -25.29
CA ASP A 445 -33.70 20.93 -24.74
C ASP A 445 -34.12 19.66 -23.97
N SER A 446 -33.56 18.49 -24.30
CA SER A 446 -33.95 17.22 -23.65
C SER A 446 -32.84 16.14 -23.62
N CYS A 447 -32.76 15.35 -22.53
CA CYS A 447 -31.94 14.12 -22.46
C CYS A 447 -32.73 12.93 -23.00
N THR A 448 -32.17 12.19 -23.97
CA THR A 448 -32.77 10.96 -24.49
C THR A 448 -31.84 9.76 -24.23
N THR A 449 -32.35 8.75 -23.52
CA THR A 449 -31.60 7.51 -23.20
C THR A 449 -31.07 6.84 -24.48
N GLY A 450 -29.75 6.67 -24.58
CA GLY A 450 -29.07 6.09 -25.76
C GLY A 450 -28.70 7.06 -26.88
N VAL A 451 -28.95 8.37 -26.73
CA VAL A 451 -28.58 9.42 -27.70
C VAL A 451 -27.84 10.60 -27.05
N GLY A 452 -28.07 10.87 -25.75
CA GLY A 452 -27.46 11.99 -25.02
C GLY A 452 -28.33 13.26 -25.05
N CYS A 453 -27.72 14.44 -24.92
CA CYS A 453 -28.43 15.73 -25.00
C CYS A 453 -28.84 16.05 -26.45
N VAL A 454 -30.11 16.41 -26.62
CA VAL A 454 -30.72 16.76 -27.91
C VAL A 454 -31.28 18.18 -27.83
N PHE A 455 -30.78 19.07 -28.69
CA PHE A 455 -31.20 20.47 -28.81
C PHE A 455 -31.98 20.67 -30.11
N THR A 456 -33.22 21.16 -30.04
CA THR A 456 -34.08 21.35 -31.22
C THR A 456 -34.47 22.80 -31.41
N ASN A 457 -34.14 23.38 -32.56
CA ASN A 457 -34.44 24.80 -32.86
C ASN A 457 -35.94 25.12 -32.71
N ASN A 458 -36.25 26.16 -31.95
CA ASN A 458 -37.60 26.69 -31.77
C ASN A 458 -37.77 28.06 -32.49
N THR A 459 -38.97 28.63 -32.40
CA THR A 459 -39.33 29.92 -33.02
C THR A 459 -39.89 30.91 -31.99
N ALA A 460 -39.43 30.82 -30.74
CA ALA A 460 -39.91 31.68 -29.67
C ALA A 460 -39.50 33.16 -29.90
N PRO A 461 -40.23 34.13 -29.31
CA PRO A 461 -39.75 35.50 -29.20
C PRO A 461 -38.47 35.56 -28.36
N CYS A 462 -37.55 36.44 -28.72
CA CYS A 462 -36.30 36.69 -28.00
C CYS A 462 -36.01 38.20 -27.96
N ASP A 463 -34.95 38.63 -27.27
CA ASP A 463 -34.53 40.03 -27.15
C ASP A 463 -33.01 40.11 -27.29
N ASP A 464 -32.50 40.89 -28.25
CA ASP A 464 -31.05 41.08 -28.47
C ASP A 464 -30.44 42.20 -27.61
N SER A 465 -31.24 42.80 -26.72
CA SER A 465 -30.86 43.85 -25.76
C SER A 465 -30.42 45.17 -26.39
N SER A 466 -30.67 45.41 -27.68
CA SER A 466 -30.32 46.66 -28.36
C SER A 466 -31.49 47.65 -28.39
N ALA A 467 -31.29 48.87 -27.87
CA ALA A 467 -32.31 49.92 -27.92
C ALA A 467 -32.54 50.49 -29.34
N CYS A 468 -31.66 50.19 -30.30
CA CYS A 468 -31.84 50.55 -31.71
C CYS A 468 -32.45 49.37 -32.54
N THR A 469 -33.08 48.33 -31.94
CA THR A 469 -33.86 47.25 -32.62
C THR A 469 -35.21 47.01 -31.91
N THR A 470 -36.23 46.44 -32.60
CA THR A 470 -37.51 46.05 -31.95
C THR A 470 -38.12 44.77 -32.57
N SER A 471 -38.80 43.96 -31.76
CA SER A 471 -39.56 42.74 -32.13
C SER A 471 -38.72 41.54 -32.62
N ASP A 472 -37.77 41.09 -31.81
CA ASP A 472 -36.79 40.06 -32.19
C ASP A 472 -37.38 38.63 -32.09
N THR A 473 -36.91 37.73 -32.96
CA THR A 473 -37.41 36.34 -33.03
C THR A 473 -36.30 35.33 -33.26
N CYS A 474 -36.50 34.11 -32.75
CA CYS A 474 -35.61 32.99 -32.95
C CYS A 474 -35.68 32.43 -34.37
N ALA A 475 -34.53 32.34 -35.05
CA ALA A 475 -34.40 31.70 -36.36
C ALA A 475 -33.09 30.91 -36.46
N ALA A 476 -33.18 29.63 -36.84
CA ALA A 476 -32.05 28.72 -36.98
C ALA A 476 -31.14 28.61 -35.74
N GLY A 477 -31.72 28.74 -34.54
CA GLY A 477 -30.99 28.66 -33.27
C GLY A 477 -30.28 29.96 -32.86
N ALA A 478 -30.66 31.13 -33.39
CA ALA A 478 -30.15 32.43 -32.94
C ALA A 478 -31.24 33.50 -32.88
N CYS A 479 -31.09 34.47 -31.97
CA CYS A 479 -31.95 35.64 -31.89
C CYS A 479 -31.56 36.68 -32.96
N VAL A 480 -32.53 37.19 -33.72
CA VAL A 480 -32.28 38.12 -34.83
C VAL A 480 -33.09 39.42 -34.65
N GLY A 481 -32.38 40.56 -34.63
CA GLY A 481 -32.91 41.89 -34.35
C GLY A 481 -33.69 42.58 -35.49
N GLY A 482 -34.70 43.40 -35.14
CA GLY A 482 -35.45 44.27 -36.07
C GLY A 482 -34.74 45.59 -36.48
N PRO A 483 -35.35 46.49 -37.30
CA PRO A 483 -34.71 47.71 -37.84
C PRO A 483 -34.65 48.96 -36.89
N PRO A 484 -33.67 49.91 -37.04
CA PRO A 484 -33.40 51.06 -36.13
C PRO A 484 -34.16 52.40 -36.38
N PRO A 485 -34.22 53.33 -35.39
CA PRO A 485 -34.83 54.69 -35.50
C PRO A 485 -33.86 55.84 -35.95
N ASN A 486 -34.39 57.02 -36.33
CA ASN A 486 -33.68 58.20 -36.91
C ASN A 486 -33.51 59.39 -35.92
N CYS A 487 -32.35 60.09 -35.89
CA CYS A 487 -31.91 60.99 -34.79
C CYS A 487 -31.38 62.43 -35.12
N ASP A 488 -31.46 62.98 -36.34
CA ASP A 488 -30.89 64.33 -36.73
C ASP A 488 -31.78 65.55 -36.35
N ASP A 489 -31.19 66.65 -35.82
CA ASP A 489 -31.85 67.92 -35.42
C ASP A 489 -31.47 69.20 -36.20
N SER A 490 -30.42 69.17 -37.02
CA SER A 490 -30.03 70.20 -38.00
C SER A 490 -29.50 71.57 -37.46
N ASP A 491 -28.81 71.64 -36.32
CA ASP A 491 -28.04 72.83 -35.85
C ASP A 491 -26.50 72.62 -35.97
N LEU A 492 -25.73 73.64 -36.42
CA LEU A 492 -24.25 73.54 -36.62
C LEU A 492 -23.43 73.92 -35.37
N CYS A 493 -24.10 74.36 -34.31
CA CYS A 493 -23.52 74.46 -32.98
C CYS A 493 -23.80 73.20 -32.12
N THR A 494 -24.31 72.10 -32.72
CA THR A 494 -24.55 70.77 -32.11
C THR A 494 -24.05 69.56 -32.94
N ASP A 495 -24.01 68.35 -32.36
CA ASP A 495 -23.62 67.06 -33.01
C ASP A 495 -24.56 65.89 -32.56
N ASP A 496 -25.06 65.04 -33.50
CA ASP A 496 -26.21 64.09 -33.32
C ASP A 496 -25.91 62.59 -33.65
N SER A 497 -26.33 61.60 -32.81
CA SER A 497 -26.16 60.12 -33.07
C SER A 497 -27.10 59.14 -32.29
N CYS A 498 -27.26 57.84 -32.70
CA CYS A 498 -27.96 56.74 -31.93
C CYS A 498 -26.93 55.93 -31.13
N ASP A 499 -27.04 55.95 -29.80
CA ASP A 499 -26.27 55.10 -28.90
C ASP A 499 -27.03 53.80 -28.60
N PRO A 500 -26.45 52.59 -28.82
CA PRO A 500 -27.07 51.29 -28.52
C PRO A 500 -27.57 51.11 -27.08
N ALA A 501 -27.05 51.88 -26.12
CA ALA A 501 -27.42 51.84 -24.71
C ALA A 501 -28.47 52.89 -24.30
N THR A 502 -28.59 54.03 -25.00
CA THR A 502 -29.42 55.16 -24.54
C THR A 502 -30.36 55.79 -25.58
N GLY A 503 -30.22 55.46 -26.87
CA GLY A 503 -31.01 56.05 -27.96
C GLY A 503 -30.39 57.33 -28.55
N CYS A 504 -31.20 58.22 -29.14
CA CYS A 504 -30.73 59.43 -29.84
C CYS A 504 -30.16 60.51 -28.89
N VAL A 505 -29.03 61.16 -29.22
CA VAL A 505 -28.36 62.23 -28.42
C VAL A 505 -27.77 63.39 -29.26
N ASN A 506 -27.94 64.66 -28.79
CA ASN A 506 -27.55 65.94 -29.46
C ASN A 506 -26.96 66.99 -28.45
N ALA A 507 -25.81 67.68 -28.70
CA ALA A 507 -25.11 68.55 -27.69
C ALA A 507 -24.50 69.92 -28.16
N ASP A 508 -24.64 71.04 -27.39
CA ASP A 508 -24.29 72.48 -27.67
C ASP A 508 -22.83 72.93 -27.37
N ASN A 509 -22.21 73.84 -28.16
CA ASN A 509 -20.79 74.26 -28.07
C ASN A 509 -20.42 75.78 -27.97
N SER A 510 -21.35 76.70 -27.69
CA SER A 510 -21.20 78.15 -27.97
C SER A 510 -20.50 79.10 -26.93
N ALA A 511 -19.71 78.62 -25.94
CA ALA A 511 -19.15 79.43 -24.83
C ALA A 511 -17.62 79.74 -24.88
N SER A 512 -16.98 79.83 -26.06
CA SER A 512 -15.50 79.91 -26.16
C SER A 512 -14.90 81.20 -26.75
N CYS A 513 -15.52 82.38 -26.62
CA CYS A 513 -15.08 83.62 -27.30
C CYS A 513 -14.90 84.89 -26.44
N GLU A 514 -14.68 84.82 -25.13
CA GLU A 514 -14.38 85.99 -24.24
C GLU A 514 -13.06 85.76 -23.49
N ASP A 515 -12.19 86.78 -23.40
CA ASP A 515 -10.82 86.66 -22.88
C ASP A 515 -10.47 87.53 -21.65
N ASP A 516 -11.42 88.32 -21.13
CA ASP A 516 -11.34 89.09 -19.87
C ASP A 516 -10.15 90.10 -19.76
N ASN A 517 -9.56 90.53 -20.87
CA ASN A 517 -8.41 91.43 -20.87
C ASN A 517 -8.79 92.89 -21.22
N LEU A 518 -8.55 93.84 -20.30
CA LEU A 518 -8.84 95.29 -20.47
C LEU A 518 -8.01 95.96 -21.58
N CYS A 519 -7.06 95.23 -22.14
CA CYS A 519 -6.26 95.62 -23.28
C CYS A 519 -6.75 94.98 -24.62
N THR A 520 -7.92 94.31 -24.70
CA THR A 520 -8.57 93.69 -25.91
C THR A 520 -10.12 93.87 -25.99
N ASP A 521 -10.77 93.59 -27.15
CA ASP A 521 -12.26 93.60 -27.40
C ASP A 521 -12.76 92.33 -28.21
N ASP A 522 -13.86 91.61 -27.80
CA ASP A 522 -14.23 90.20 -28.22
C ASP A 522 -15.72 89.90 -28.71
N SER A 523 -16.00 88.89 -29.60
CA SER A 523 -17.37 88.46 -30.12
C SER A 523 -17.50 87.09 -30.89
N CYS A 524 -18.72 86.48 -31.06
CA CYS A 524 -19.06 85.20 -31.82
C CYS A 524 -20.23 85.25 -32.86
N ASP A 525 -20.14 84.54 -34.01
CA ASP A 525 -21.17 84.46 -35.10
C ASP A 525 -21.61 83.00 -35.47
N PRO A 526 -22.93 82.64 -35.47
CA PRO A 526 -23.46 81.30 -35.78
C PRO A 526 -23.28 80.77 -37.21
N ALA A 527 -22.69 81.55 -38.13
CA ALA A 527 -22.27 81.06 -39.45
C ALA A 527 -20.74 80.93 -39.59
N VAL A 528 -19.93 81.43 -38.63
CA VAL A 528 -18.45 81.51 -38.80
C VAL A 528 -17.55 81.40 -37.54
N GLY A 529 -18.01 81.59 -36.29
CA GLY A 529 -17.21 81.42 -35.04
C GLY A 529 -16.65 82.72 -34.37
N CYS A 530 -15.63 82.62 -33.46
CA CYS A 530 -15.09 83.67 -32.53
C CYS A 530 -14.02 84.68 -33.08
N VAL A 531 -13.92 85.93 -32.56
CA VAL A 531 -12.89 86.99 -32.92
C VAL A 531 -12.54 88.04 -31.77
N ASN A 532 -11.24 88.40 -31.53
CA ASN A 532 -10.67 89.31 -30.46
C ASN A 532 -9.54 90.33 -30.93
N THR A 533 -9.35 91.57 -30.36
CA THR A 533 -8.35 92.62 -30.83
C THR A 533 -7.68 93.60 -29.78
N ASP A 534 -6.33 93.85 -29.79
CA ASP A 534 -5.49 94.62 -28.78
C ASP A 534 -5.47 96.20 -28.78
N ASN A 535 -5.18 96.87 -27.62
CA ASN A 535 -5.04 98.35 -27.42
C ASN A 535 -3.79 98.86 -26.60
N THR A 536 -3.53 100.20 -26.50
CA THR A 536 -2.30 100.81 -25.89
C THR A 536 -2.54 101.93 -24.84
N ALA A 537 -3.50 101.76 -23.94
CA ALA A 537 -3.81 102.79 -22.93
C ALA A 537 -2.73 102.96 -21.83
N SER A 538 -2.77 104.07 -21.09
CA SER A 538 -2.01 104.19 -19.82
C SER A 538 -2.67 103.35 -18.75
N CYS A 539 -1.87 102.72 -17.90
CA CYS A 539 -2.34 101.89 -16.80
C CYS A 539 -1.49 102.16 -15.56
N ASP A 540 -2.00 101.80 -14.39
CA ASP A 540 -1.34 101.91 -13.10
C ASP A 540 -1.34 100.49 -12.51
N ASP A 541 -0.18 99.96 -12.16
CA ASP A 541 -0.07 98.64 -11.53
C ASP A 541 -0.42 98.67 -10.03
N GLY A 542 -0.59 99.87 -9.45
CA GLY A 542 -1.04 100.11 -8.09
C GLY A 542 0.05 99.98 -7.02
N SER A 543 1.35 99.97 -7.36
CA SER A 543 2.44 99.73 -6.41
C SER A 543 3.38 100.93 -6.16
N ALA A 544 3.53 101.35 -4.90
CA ALA A 544 4.51 102.32 -4.38
C ALA A 544 5.95 101.78 -4.31
N CYS A 545 6.17 100.50 -4.61
CA CYS A 545 7.50 99.92 -4.85
C CYS A 545 7.87 99.97 -6.35
N THR A 546 7.05 100.55 -7.24
CA THR A 546 7.28 100.75 -8.69
C THR A 546 6.90 102.19 -9.12
N THR A 547 7.40 102.70 -10.26
CA THR A 547 6.98 104.02 -10.80
C THR A 547 7.00 104.06 -12.34
N ASN A 548 5.97 104.67 -12.96
CA ASN A 548 5.74 104.96 -14.41
C ASN A 548 5.31 103.77 -15.31
N ASP A 549 4.07 103.28 -15.19
CA ASP A 549 3.58 102.06 -15.89
C ASP A 549 2.79 102.36 -17.20
N THR A 550 2.77 101.43 -18.18
CA THR A 550 2.06 101.58 -19.48
C THR A 550 1.60 100.24 -20.11
N CYS A 551 0.51 100.24 -20.89
CA CYS A 551 0.05 99.04 -21.63
C CYS A 551 0.86 98.82 -22.91
N SER A 552 1.36 97.60 -23.11
CA SER A 552 2.04 97.17 -24.33
C SER A 552 1.76 95.70 -24.61
N GLY A 553 1.31 95.38 -25.83
CA GLY A 553 1.04 94.01 -26.27
C GLY A 553 -0.05 93.29 -25.45
N GLY A 554 -1.11 94.01 -25.06
CA GLY A 554 -2.21 93.42 -24.30
C GLY A 554 -2.00 93.32 -22.78
N SER A 555 -1.01 94.00 -22.16
CA SER A 555 -0.79 93.95 -20.70
C SER A 555 -0.09 95.21 -20.13
N CYS A 556 -0.33 95.51 -18.85
CA CYS A 556 0.24 96.64 -18.09
C CYS A 556 1.58 96.27 -17.41
N VAL A 557 2.62 97.11 -17.49
CA VAL A 557 3.97 96.76 -17.00
C VAL A 557 4.62 97.91 -16.19
N GLY A 558 5.16 97.62 -14.99
CA GLY A 558 5.75 98.61 -14.07
C GLY A 558 7.28 98.59 -13.83
N GLY A 559 7.79 99.63 -13.15
CA GLY A 559 9.24 99.97 -12.94
C GLY A 559 10.01 99.23 -11.80
N SER A 560 11.19 99.70 -11.36
CA SER A 560 12.10 98.98 -10.38
C SER A 560 12.03 99.45 -8.89
N PRO A 561 12.17 98.55 -7.87
CA PRO A 561 12.04 98.82 -6.41
C PRO A 561 13.32 99.14 -5.56
N PRO A 562 13.20 99.71 -4.32
CA PRO A 562 14.29 99.98 -3.35
C PRO A 562 14.61 98.86 -2.30
N ASN A 563 15.77 98.91 -1.57
CA ASN A 563 16.30 97.87 -0.63
C ASN A 563 16.08 98.18 0.88
N CYS A 564 15.64 97.20 1.69
CA CYS A 564 15.08 97.38 3.04
C CYS A 564 15.68 96.57 4.24
N ASN A 565 16.80 95.83 4.12
CA ASN A 565 17.28 94.89 5.17
C ASN A 565 17.99 95.53 6.42
N ASP A 566 17.72 95.03 7.65
CA ASP A 566 18.29 95.51 8.94
C ASP A 566 19.21 94.57 9.75
N ALA A 567 19.44 93.34 9.27
CA ALA A 567 20.36 92.33 9.81
C ALA A 567 19.99 91.66 11.16
N SER A 568 18.75 91.75 11.63
CA SER A 568 18.25 90.95 12.76
C SER A 568 17.62 89.62 12.28
N ALA A 569 17.88 88.51 12.99
CA ALA A 569 17.26 87.21 12.69
C ALA A 569 15.81 87.11 13.17
N CYS A 570 15.38 88.00 14.07
CA CYS A 570 14.04 88.06 14.64
C CYS A 570 13.11 89.07 13.94
N THR A 571 13.50 89.55 12.75
CA THR A 571 12.73 90.48 11.91
C THR A 571 12.72 90.01 10.46
N ASP A 572 11.56 90.13 9.81
CA ASP A 572 11.41 89.93 8.38
C ASP A 572 11.35 91.30 7.69
N ASP A 573 12.30 91.55 6.79
CA ASP A 573 12.46 92.84 6.09
C ASP A 573 11.81 92.79 4.69
N SER A 574 10.87 93.70 4.40
CA SER A 574 10.15 93.72 3.12
C SER A 574 9.81 95.14 2.63
N CYS A 575 9.59 95.32 1.32
CA CYS A 575 9.02 96.55 0.73
C CYS A 575 7.51 96.31 0.55
N ASP A 576 6.69 97.05 1.29
CA ASP A 576 5.24 97.04 1.11
C ASP A 576 4.87 97.98 -0.06
N PRO A 577 4.19 97.48 -1.11
CA PRO A 577 3.74 98.28 -2.26
C PRO A 577 2.76 99.41 -1.93
N ALA A 578 2.28 99.59 -0.71
CA ALA A 578 1.46 100.73 -0.32
C ALA A 578 2.18 101.75 0.59
N ILE A 579 3.25 101.34 1.28
CA ILE A 579 3.85 102.12 2.39
C ILE A 579 5.37 102.27 2.30
N GLY A 580 6.08 101.38 1.58
CA GLY A 580 7.55 101.35 1.49
C GLY A 580 8.20 100.32 2.44
N CYS A 581 9.47 100.49 2.80
CA CYS A 581 10.22 99.53 3.63
C CYS A 581 9.60 99.34 5.03
N VAL A 582 9.40 98.09 5.42
CA VAL A 582 8.86 97.66 6.73
C VAL A 582 9.64 96.47 7.27
N ASN A 583 9.96 96.52 8.57
CA ASN A 583 10.65 95.46 9.31
C ASN A 583 9.70 94.95 10.38
N VAL A 584 9.27 93.70 10.27
CA VAL A 584 8.22 93.12 11.14
C VAL A 584 8.83 92.05 12.02
N ASN A 585 8.61 92.13 13.33
CA ASN A 585 9.05 91.09 14.27
C ASN A 585 8.50 89.72 13.82
N ASN A 586 9.40 88.76 13.66
CA ASN A 586 9.03 87.39 13.31
C ASN A 586 9.05 86.50 14.55
N THR A 587 8.55 85.28 14.39
CA THR A 587 8.56 84.24 15.42
C THR A 587 9.49 83.09 15.03
N ALA A 588 10.54 83.41 14.26
CA ALA A 588 11.46 82.40 13.75
C ALA A 588 12.20 81.70 14.91
N GLY A 589 12.68 80.48 14.63
CA GLY A 589 13.54 79.75 15.56
C GLY A 589 14.84 80.51 15.75
N CYS A 590 15.25 80.64 17.00
CA CYS A 590 16.50 81.26 17.39
C CYS A 590 17.19 80.38 18.45
N ASP A 591 18.33 80.80 18.98
CA ASP A 591 19.04 80.08 20.05
C ASP A 591 19.33 81.09 21.18
N ASP A 592 18.81 80.82 22.38
CA ASP A 592 18.96 81.68 23.55
C ASP A 592 20.26 81.41 24.35
N GLY A 593 21.00 80.36 23.97
CA GLY A 593 22.27 79.95 24.57
C GLY A 593 22.16 79.05 25.81
N SER A 594 20.96 78.55 26.16
CA SER A 594 20.74 77.62 27.27
C SER A 594 20.54 76.17 26.80
N ALA A 595 21.26 75.21 27.40
CA ALA A 595 21.13 73.78 27.09
C ALA A 595 19.90 73.11 27.75
N CYS A 596 19.17 73.83 28.61
CA CYS A 596 17.98 73.35 29.33
C CYS A 596 16.66 73.78 28.68
N THR A 597 16.71 74.43 27.52
CA THR A 597 15.58 74.91 26.74
C THR A 597 15.66 74.33 25.33
N THR A 598 14.52 73.98 24.76
CA THR A 598 14.44 73.47 23.39
C THR A 598 13.34 74.20 22.61
N GLY A 599 13.63 74.49 21.35
CA GLY A 599 12.70 75.21 20.47
C GLY A 599 12.55 76.69 20.84
N ASP A 600 13.67 77.39 21.02
CA ASP A 600 13.66 78.83 21.32
C ASP A 600 13.08 79.61 20.13
N THR A 601 12.30 80.64 20.44
CA THR A 601 11.55 81.41 19.43
C THR A 601 11.74 82.88 19.63
N CYS A 602 11.70 83.64 18.54
CA CYS A 602 11.68 85.08 18.60
C CYS A 602 10.34 85.57 19.18
N ALA A 603 10.39 86.41 20.22
CA ALA A 603 9.26 87.14 20.76
C ALA A 603 9.67 88.61 20.98
N ASP A 604 8.83 89.54 20.51
CA ASP A 604 9.03 90.99 20.59
C ASP A 604 10.41 91.47 20.05
N GLY A 605 10.93 90.79 19.01
CA GLY A 605 12.22 91.13 18.39
C GLY A 605 13.45 90.63 19.14
N THR A 606 13.28 89.76 20.14
CA THR A 606 14.36 89.12 20.91
C THR A 606 14.17 87.61 21.00
N CYS A 607 15.27 86.85 21.08
CA CYS A 607 15.20 85.41 21.27
C CYS A 607 14.84 85.05 22.71
N VAL A 608 13.81 84.23 22.91
CA VAL A 608 13.38 83.75 24.23
C VAL A 608 13.39 82.22 24.29
N GLY A 609 13.88 81.69 25.41
CA GLY A 609 13.99 80.24 25.66
C GLY A 609 12.66 79.51 25.57
N GLY A 610 12.67 78.37 24.87
CA GLY A 610 11.52 77.52 24.61
C GLY A 610 11.13 76.61 25.79
N ALA A 611 10.65 75.41 25.49
CA ALA A 611 10.20 74.46 26.51
C ALA A 611 11.37 73.94 27.34
N ALA A 612 11.19 73.86 28.66
CA ALA A 612 12.17 73.29 29.58
C ALA A 612 12.42 71.81 29.25
N LEU A 613 13.69 71.42 29.17
CA LEU A 613 14.13 70.06 28.89
C LEU A 613 13.70 69.12 30.03
N ASN A 614 12.92 68.09 29.70
CA ASN A 614 12.51 67.07 30.67
C ASN A 614 13.68 66.12 30.93
N CYS A 615 14.22 66.13 32.14
CA CYS A 615 15.34 65.29 32.56
C CYS A 615 14.93 64.02 33.31
N ASP A 616 13.63 63.79 33.49
CA ASP A 616 13.10 62.59 34.14
C ASP A 616 13.46 61.33 33.34
N ASP A 617 14.32 60.48 33.91
CA ASP A 617 14.73 59.21 33.29
C ASP A 617 13.83 58.04 33.70
N SER A 618 12.76 58.33 34.45
CA SER A 618 11.79 57.38 35.00
C SER A 618 12.41 56.33 35.92
N ASN A 619 13.64 56.55 36.40
CA ASN A 619 14.28 55.69 37.39
C ASN A 619 14.06 56.26 38.79
N VAL A 620 13.26 55.56 39.60
CA VAL A 620 12.98 55.93 41.01
C VAL A 620 14.25 56.01 41.88
N CYS A 621 15.35 55.38 41.44
CA CYS A 621 16.64 55.38 42.11
C CYS A 621 17.57 56.55 41.72
N THR A 622 17.10 57.51 40.92
CA THR A 622 17.79 58.75 40.59
C THR A 622 16.95 59.97 40.95
N ASN A 623 17.64 61.09 41.20
CA ASN A 623 17.04 62.41 41.31
C ASN A 623 17.46 63.21 40.08
N ASP A 624 16.50 63.61 39.27
CA ASP A 624 16.75 64.24 37.99
C ASP A 624 16.66 65.77 38.08
N SER A 625 17.62 66.45 37.45
CA SER A 625 17.72 67.91 37.41
C SER A 625 18.34 68.36 36.09
N CYS A 626 18.10 69.61 35.68
CA CYS A 626 18.74 70.20 34.51
C CYS A 626 19.77 71.26 34.91
N ASP A 627 21.01 71.13 34.45
CA ASP A 627 22.07 72.12 34.58
C ASP A 627 22.14 73.00 33.31
N PRO A 628 21.95 74.33 33.40
CA PRO A 628 21.87 75.22 32.22
C PRO A 628 23.10 75.23 31.30
N ALA A 629 24.26 74.77 31.77
CA ALA A 629 25.50 74.70 30.98
C ALA A 629 25.79 73.30 30.44
N THR A 630 25.26 72.24 31.05
CA THR A 630 25.62 70.85 30.72
C THR A 630 24.44 69.92 30.40
N GLY A 631 23.20 70.36 30.58
CA GLY A 631 21.99 69.59 30.30
C GLY A 631 21.56 68.71 31.48
N CYS A 632 20.92 67.58 31.20
CA CYS A 632 20.35 66.71 32.25
C CYS A 632 21.40 66.02 33.13
N VAL A 633 21.13 65.97 34.43
CA VAL A 633 21.93 65.31 35.46
C VAL A 633 21.04 64.43 36.35
N ASN A 634 21.40 63.14 36.47
CA ASN A 634 20.60 62.13 37.19
C ASN A 634 21.44 61.56 38.34
N ALA A 635 21.18 61.99 39.58
CA ALA A 635 21.99 61.67 40.74
C ALA A 635 21.42 60.47 41.53
N PRO A 636 22.20 59.39 41.80
CA PRO A 636 21.71 58.22 42.56
C PRO A 636 21.15 58.56 43.95
N ASN A 637 20.03 57.95 44.32
CA ASN A 637 19.38 58.09 45.63
C ASN A 637 19.31 56.74 46.40
N THR A 638 18.68 56.77 47.59
CA THR A 638 18.54 55.60 48.49
C THR A 638 17.08 55.33 48.86
N ALA A 639 16.14 55.72 47.98
CA ALA A 639 14.72 55.52 48.20
C ALA A 639 14.36 54.02 48.23
N SER A 640 13.20 53.71 48.80
CA SER A 640 12.58 52.40 48.61
C SER A 640 12.17 52.24 47.15
N CYS A 641 12.39 51.06 46.59
CA CYS A 641 12.01 50.71 45.23
C CYS A 641 11.39 49.30 45.24
N ASP A 642 10.99 48.82 44.07
CA ASP A 642 10.49 47.46 43.85
C ASP A 642 11.30 46.90 42.67
N ASP A 643 12.00 45.79 42.87
CA ASP A 643 12.80 45.15 41.83
C ASP A 643 11.99 44.23 40.91
N GLY A 644 10.68 44.13 41.14
CA GLY A 644 9.74 43.33 40.38
C GLY A 644 9.77 41.84 40.71
N SER A 645 10.56 41.42 41.72
CA SER A 645 10.60 40.03 42.16
C SER A 645 9.71 39.81 43.39
N ALA A 646 8.80 38.84 43.30
CA ALA A 646 7.97 38.41 44.43
C ALA A 646 8.78 37.66 45.52
N CYS A 647 10.05 37.33 45.23
CA CYS A 647 10.98 36.63 46.13
C CYS A 647 11.90 37.58 46.91
N THR A 648 11.62 38.87 46.90
CA THR A 648 12.41 39.91 47.56
C THR A 648 11.45 40.84 48.29
N THR A 649 11.78 41.24 49.53
CA THR A 649 10.96 42.17 50.31
C THR A 649 11.81 43.29 50.89
N GLY A 650 11.30 44.52 50.78
CA GLY A 650 11.98 45.71 51.32
C GLY A 650 13.13 46.21 50.45
N ASP A 651 12.94 46.26 49.13
CA ASP A 651 13.98 46.63 48.18
C ASP A 651 14.38 48.11 48.31
N THR A 652 15.67 48.37 48.07
CA THR A 652 16.25 49.70 48.26
C THR A 652 17.15 50.09 47.11
N CYS A 653 17.14 51.37 46.78
CA CYS A 653 18.03 51.93 45.77
C CYS A 653 19.48 51.97 46.29
N SER A 654 20.38 51.41 45.48
CA SER A 654 21.82 51.47 45.72
C SER A 654 22.55 51.70 44.39
N ALA A 655 23.38 52.74 44.35
CA ALA A 655 24.16 53.13 43.17
C ALA A 655 23.34 53.34 41.88
N GLY A 656 22.08 53.79 42.00
CA GLY A 656 21.20 54.09 40.86
C GLY A 656 20.42 52.89 40.33
N ALA A 657 20.47 51.73 41.01
CA ALA A 657 19.69 50.54 40.69
C ALA A 657 18.89 50.07 41.92
N CYS A 658 17.73 49.45 41.67
CA CYS A 658 16.97 48.80 42.72
C CYS A 658 17.61 47.45 43.07
N VAL A 659 17.82 47.20 44.36
CA VAL A 659 18.44 45.96 44.86
C VAL A 659 17.46 45.25 45.78
N GLY A 660 17.17 43.99 45.43
CA GLY A 660 16.27 43.10 46.15
C GLY A 660 16.66 42.84 47.60
N GLY A 661 15.66 42.85 48.49
CA GLY A 661 15.81 42.56 49.90
C GLY A 661 15.88 41.06 50.24
N ALA A 662 15.50 40.69 51.47
CA ALA A 662 15.56 39.28 51.91
C ALA A 662 14.39 38.46 51.35
N ALA A 663 14.67 37.20 50.99
CA ALA A 663 13.66 36.29 50.47
C ALA A 663 12.66 35.82 51.56
N PRO A 664 11.37 35.70 51.23
CA PRO A 664 10.36 35.15 52.13
C PRO A 664 10.62 33.65 52.42
N ASN A 665 10.21 33.19 53.60
CA ASN A 665 10.25 31.75 53.93
C ASN A 665 9.05 31.05 53.27
N CYS A 666 9.33 30.13 52.36
CA CYS A 666 8.30 29.40 51.60
C CYS A 666 7.93 28.02 52.19
N ASP A 667 8.59 27.60 53.27
CA ASP A 667 8.30 26.33 53.95
C ASP A 667 6.87 26.33 54.53
N ASP A 668 6.01 25.46 53.99
CA ASP A 668 4.62 25.28 54.45
C ASP A 668 4.44 24.09 55.41
N SER A 669 5.55 23.39 55.70
CA SER A 669 5.65 22.22 56.56
C SER A 669 4.89 20.99 56.07
N ASP A 670 4.51 20.94 54.79
CA ASP A 670 4.03 19.74 54.12
C ASP A 670 5.22 18.94 53.58
N LEU A 671 5.37 17.68 54.02
CA LEU A 671 6.46 16.82 53.54
C LEU A 671 6.24 16.32 52.09
N CYS A 672 5.05 16.58 51.54
CA CYS A 672 4.63 16.19 50.19
C CYS A 672 4.78 17.34 49.18
N THR A 673 5.44 18.44 49.54
CA THR A 673 5.77 19.54 48.63
C THR A 673 7.27 19.85 48.63
N ASP A 674 7.77 20.24 47.47
CA ASP A 674 9.06 20.90 47.32
C ASP A 674 8.82 22.42 47.34
N ASP A 675 9.18 23.04 48.45
CA ASP A 675 9.00 24.48 48.67
C ASP A 675 10.14 25.27 48.02
N SER A 676 9.80 26.12 47.06
CA SER A 676 10.74 27.02 46.40
C SER A 676 10.13 28.40 46.18
N CYS A 677 10.97 29.38 45.87
CA CYS A 677 10.51 30.73 45.56
C CYS A 677 10.75 31.03 44.08
N ASP A 678 9.67 31.23 43.35
CA ASP A 678 9.67 31.66 41.96
C ASP A 678 9.68 33.20 41.87
N PRO A 679 10.66 33.83 41.20
CA PRO A 679 10.78 35.28 41.17
C PRO A 679 9.57 36.04 40.57
N ALA A 680 8.74 35.39 39.75
CA ALA A 680 7.58 36.00 39.12
C ALA A 680 6.28 35.80 39.92
N THR A 681 6.16 34.70 40.66
CA THR A 681 4.91 34.27 41.30
C THR A 681 4.98 34.16 42.83
N GLY A 682 6.17 34.18 43.42
CA GLY A 682 6.40 34.11 44.86
C GLY A 682 6.65 32.69 45.35
N CYS A 683 6.22 32.36 46.57
CA CYS A 683 6.36 31.00 47.09
C CYS A 683 5.53 30.00 46.28
N VAL A 684 6.19 28.94 45.83
CA VAL A 684 5.58 27.82 45.11
C VAL A 684 5.90 26.54 45.87
N ASN A 685 4.86 25.80 46.21
CA ASN A 685 4.95 24.55 46.96
C ASN A 685 4.51 23.46 45.97
N ALA A 686 5.50 22.91 45.26
CA ALA A 686 5.24 21.98 44.17
C ALA A 686 4.99 20.59 44.75
N ASP A 687 3.86 19.97 44.40
CA ASP A 687 3.53 18.61 44.82
C ASP A 687 4.64 17.63 44.41
N ASN A 688 5.26 16.98 45.41
CA ASN A 688 6.33 15.99 45.24
C ASN A 688 5.85 14.55 45.50
N THR A 689 4.54 14.31 45.56
CA THR A 689 3.93 12.96 45.70
C THR A 689 4.45 11.94 44.69
N ALA A 690 4.86 12.39 43.49
CA ALA A 690 5.49 11.53 42.47
C ALA A 690 6.82 10.90 42.92
N SER A 691 7.48 11.44 43.95
CA SER A 691 8.68 10.86 44.56
C SER A 691 8.38 9.68 45.50
N CYS A 692 7.11 9.40 45.79
CA CYS A 692 6.69 8.25 46.59
C CYS A 692 6.47 6.97 45.79
N ASP A 693 6.54 7.06 44.45
CA ASP A 693 6.43 5.89 43.56
C ASP A 693 7.64 4.96 43.76
N ASP A 694 7.40 3.79 44.35
CA ASP A 694 8.45 2.78 44.58
C ASP A 694 8.61 1.81 43.40
N ASN A 695 7.90 2.06 42.30
CA ASN A 695 7.77 1.24 41.10
C ASN A 695 7.22 -0.17 41.36
N ASN A 696 6.53 -0.39 42.47
CA ASN A 696 5.84 -1.63 42.74
C ASN A 696 4.35 -1.51 42.40
N VAL A 697 3.94 -2.16 41.31
CA VAL A 697 2.52 -2.21 40.89
C VAL A 697 1.57 -2.78 41.97
N CYS A 698 2.13 -3.50 42.94
CA CYS A 698 1.38 -4.10 44.05
C CYS A 698 1.23 -3.21 45.29
N THR A 699 1.64 -1.94 45.21
CA THR A 699 1.36 -0.94 46.22
C THR A 699 0.67 0.27 45.59
N ASP A 700 -0.29 0.82 46.33
CA ASP A 700 -0.85 2.13 46.05
C ASP A 700 -0.01 3.16 46.81
N ASP A 701 0.81 3.90 46.06
CA ASP A 701 1.69 4.90 46.63
C ASP A 701 0.91 6.19 46.87
N SER A 702 1.01 6.70 48.09
CA SER A 702 0.37 7.94 48.51
C SER A 702 1.33 8.71 49.39
N CYS A 703 1.25 10.04 49.35
CA CYS A 703 1.99 10.88 50.27
C CYS A 703 1.04 11.40 51.34
N ASP A 704 1.36 11.12 52.61
CA ASP A 704 0.70 11.70 53.77
C ASP A 704 1.46 12.97 54.17
N PRO A 705 0.82 14.17 54.17
CA PRO A 705 1.47 15.43 54.51
C PRO A 705 2.21 15.48 55.85
N ALA A 706 1.85 14.61 56.81
CA ALA A 706 2.47 14.55 58.13
C ALA A 706 3.53 13.45 58.26
N THR A 707 3.44 12.36 57.49
CA THR A 707 4.36 11.21 57.59
C THR A 707 5.21 10.93 56.36
N GLY A 708 5.00 11.62 55.26
CA GLY A 708 5.67 11.38 53.97
C GLY A 708 5.08 10.18 53.23
N CYS A 709 5.91 9.48 52.45
CA CYS A 709 5.47 8.38 51.58
C CYS A 709 4.89 7.19 52.34
N VAL A 710 3.73 6.73 51.87
CA VAL A 710 2.97 5.57 52.34
C VAL A 710 2.63 4.68 51.15
N ASN A 711 3.16 3.46 51.15
CA ASN A 711 2.96 2.49 50.08
C ASN A 711 2.06 1.37 50.64
N ALA A 712 0.79 1.35 50.22
CA ALA A 712 -0.20 0.44 50.77
C ALA A 712 -0.42 -0.76 49.84
N ASP A 713 -0.24 -1.99 50.34
CA ASP A 713 -0.46 -3.21 49.54
C ASP A 713 -1.85 -3.21 48.88
N ASN A 714 -1.89 -3.43 47.57
CA ASN A 714 -3.13 -3.54 46.80
C ASN A 714 -3.38 -4.99 46.32
N THR A 715 -4.50 -5.18 45.63
CA THR A 715 -4.89 -6.48 45.03
C THR A 715 -5.10 -6.36 43.52
N ALA A 716 -4.39 -5.43 42.88
CA ALA A 716 -4.49 -5.22 41.45
C ALA A 716 -3.98 -6.44 40.67
N SER A 717 -4.37 -6.56 39.40
CA SER A 717 -3.72 -7.48 38.48
C SER A 717 -2.27 -7.02 38.26
N CYS A 718 -1.36 -7.97 38.23
CA CYS A 718 0.05 -7.73 37.95
C CYS A 718 0.55 -8.78 36.96
N ASP A 719 1.83 -8.77 36.64
CA ASP A 719 2.51 -9.81 35.84
C ASP A 719 3.74 -10.23 36.63
N ASP A 720 3.83 -11.50 37.00
CA ASP A 720 4.96 -12.02 37.78
C ASP A 720 6.19 -12.36 36.91
N GLY A 721 6.08 -12.10 35.60
CA GLY A 721 7.09 -12.37 34.59
C GLY A 721 7.15 -13.83 34.16
N SER A 722 6.24 -14.69 34.63
CA SER A 722 6.14 -16.08 34.22
C SER A 722 5.07 -16.28 33.15
N ALA A 723 5.48 -16.78 31.99
CA ALA A 723 4.55 -17.23 30.95
C ALA A 723 3.75 -18.50 31.36
N CYS A 724 3.98 -19.03 32.56
CA CYS A 724 3.34 -20.21 33.12
C CYS A 724 2.33 -19.91 34.22
N THR A 725 1.91 -18.67 34.34
CA THR A 725 0.87 -18.24 35.27
C THR A 725 -0.09 -17.33 34.52
N THR A 726 -1.37 -17.41 34.86
CA THR A 726 -2.41 -16.59 34.25
C THR A 726 -3.30 -16.01 35.34
N GLY A 727 -3.68 -14.75 35.19
CA GLY A 727 -4.47 -14.04 36.19
C GLY A 727 -3.65 -13.70 37.45
N ASP A 728 -2.40 -13.30 37.26
CA ASP A 728 -1.50 -12.90 38.35
C ASP A 728 -2.09 -11.68 39.06
N ALA A 729 -1.97 -11.70 40.39
CA ALA A 729 -2.57 -10.70 41.24
C ALA A 729 -1.64 -10.34 42.39
N CYS A 730 -1.72 -9.07 42.77
CA CYS A 730 -1.01 -8.55 43.91
C CYS A 730 -1.55 -9.16 45.20
N ALA A 731 -0.64 -9.68 46.02
CA ALA A 731 -0.93 -10.16 47.35
C ALA A 731 0.23 -9.85 48.28
N ALA A 732 -0.06 -9.12 49.36
CA ALA A 732 0.94 -8.70 50.37
C ALA A 732 2.14 -7.94 49.77
N GLY A 733 1.85 -7.00 48.86
CA GLY A 733 2.86 -6.12 48.27
C GLY A 733 3.78 -6.78 47.24
N ALA A 734 3.46 -7.99 46.78
CA ALA A 734 4.20 -8.68 45.72
C ALA A 734 3.26 -9.26 44.66
N CYS A 735 3.73 -9.35 43.43
CA CYS A 735 3.00 -10.02 42.38
C CYS A 735 3.10 -11.54 42.58
N VAL A 736 1.95 -12.21 42.64
CA VAL A 736 1.88 -13.66 42.83
C VAL A 736 1.23 -14.28 41.61
N GLY A 737 1.96 -15.21 40.98
CA GLY A 737 1.49 -15.99 39.86
C GLY A 737 0.19 -16.73 40.11
N GLY A 738 -0.73 -16.61 39.16
CA GLY A 738 -2.01 -17.31 39.15
C GLY A 738 -1.89 -18.79 38.73
N ALA A 739 -2.98 -19.35 38.22
CA ALA A 739 -3.00 -20.76 37.82
C ALA A 739 -2.17 -20.99 36.54
N ALA A 740 -1.44 -22.10 36.49
CA ALA A 740 -0.71 -22.47 35.29
C ALA A 740 -1.68 -22.78 34.13
N PRO A 741 -1.38 -22.29 32.91
CA PRO A 741 -2.17 -22.63 31.74
C PRO A 741 -2.09 -24.14 31.47
N ASP A 742 -3.19 -24.70 30.96
CA ASP A 742 -3.20 -26.08 30.47
C ASP A 742 -2.41 -26.15 29.16
N CYS A 743 -1.27 -26.84 29.22
CA CYS A 743 -0.36 -26.96 28.08
C CYS A 743 -0.57 -28.25 27.27
N ASP A 744 -1.63 -29.03 27.53
CA ASP A 744 -1.93 -30.23 26.73
C ASP A 744 -2.36 -29.82 25.31
N ASP A 745 -1.58 -30.17 24.29
CA ASP A 745 -1.91 -29.90 22.88
C ASP A 745 -2.73 -31.02 22.22
N GLY A 746 -3.05 -32.08 22.98
CA GLY A 746 -3.77 -33.25 22.52
C GLY A 746 -2.97 -34.14 21.57
N ASN A 747 -1.67 -33.89 21.37
CA ASN A 747 -0.81 -34.70 20.53
C ASN A 747 -0.06 -35.76 21.38
N PRO A 748 -0.34 -37.06 21.19
CA PRO A 748 0.36 -38.11 21.94
C PRO A 748 1.87 -38.20 21.65
N CYS A 749 2.35 -37.51 20.62
CA CYS A 749 3.75 -37.46 20.22
C CYS A 749 4.56 -36.29 20.78
N THR A 750 3.97 -35.54 21.71
CA THR A 750 4.62 -34.48 22.47
C THR A 750 4.49 -34.74 23.97
N ASP A 751 5.52 -34.35 24.70
CA ASP A 751 5.49 -34.24 26.15
C ASP A 751 5.27 -32.76 26.48
N ASP A 752 4.11 -32.46 27.03
CA ASP A 752 3.69 -31.09 27.32
C ASP A 752 4.19 -30.63 28.68
N SER A 753 4.78 -29.45 28.70
CA SER A 753 5.30 -28.82 29.91
C SER A 753 5.14 -27.31 29.79
N CYS A 754 5.15 -26.62 30.92
CA CYS A 754 5.19 -25.17 30.91
C CYS A 754 6.59 -24.69 31.35
N ASP A 755 7.28 -23.97 30.46
CA ASP A 755 8.53 -23.29 30.75
C ASP A 755 8.24 -21.85 31.23
N PRO A 756 8.67 -21.46 32.45
CA PRO A 756 8.37 -20.15 33.01
C PRO A 756 8.78 -18.95 32.14
N ALA A 757 9.77 -19.09 31.25
CA ALA A 757 10.26 -18.03 30.37
C ALA A 757 9.62 -18.05 28.98
N THR A 758 9.20 -19.22 28.46
CA THR A 758 8.68 -19.35 27.09
C THR A 758 7.23 -19.82 26.98
N GLY A 759 6.57 -20.14 28.10
CA GLY A 759 5.18 -20.61 28.15
C GLY A 759 5.07 -22.11 27.88
N CYS A 760 3.97 -22.55 27.27
CA CYS A 760 3.78 -23.95 26.93
C CYS A 760 4.84 -24.46 25.92
N VAL A 761 5.49 -25.56 26.28
CA VAL A 761 6.52 -26.24 25.50
C VAL A 761 6.09 -27.68 25.27
N HIS A 762 5.96 -28.05 24.00
CA HIS A 762 5.58 -29.37 23.53
C HIS A 762 6.82 -30.07 22.97
N THR A 763 7.42 -30.97 23.74
CA THR A 763 8.67 -31.61 23.35
C THR A 763 8.40 -32.91 22.61
N ASN A 764 8.84 -33.02 21.37
CA ASN A 764 8.68 -34.25 20.57
C ASN A 764 9.20 -35.49 21.32
N ASN A 765 8.34 -36.48 21.52
CA ASN A 765 8.69 -37.73 22.17
C ASN A 765 8.87 -38.87 21.13
N THR A 766 9.16 -40.07 21.63
CA THR A 766 9.35 -41.29 20.82
C THR A 766 8.42 -42.41 21.26
N ALA A 767 7.31 -42.06 21.91
CA ALA A 767 6.35 -43.01 22.42
C ALA A 767 5.66 -43.77 21.27
N SER A 768 5.00 -44.88 21.62
CA SER A 768 4.07 -45.54 20.71
C SER A 768 2.85 -44.65 20.51
N CYS A 769 2.39 -44.58 19.27
CA CYS A 769 1.18 -43.86 18.89
C CYS A 769 0.36 -44.73 17.93
N ASP A 770 -0.78 -44.21 17.46
CA ASP A 770 -1.63 -44.85 16.46
C ASP A 770 -1.87 -43.80 15.37
N ASP A 771 -1.46 -44.09 14.13
CA ASP A 771 -1.65 -43.17 13.00
C ASP A 771 -3.04 -43.29 12.36
N GLY A 772 -3.90 -44.15 12.91
CA GLY A 772 -5.25 -44.42 12.47
C GLY A 772 -5.33 -45.29 11.21
N SER A 773 -4.21 -45.79 10.69
CA SER A 773 -4.17 -46.66 9.52
C SER A 773 -4.12 -48.13 9.92
N ALA A 774 -5.04 -48.94 9.39
CA ALA A 774 -5.04 -50.39 9.56
C ALA A 774 -3.91 -51.09 8.78
N CYS A 775 -3.18 -50.33 7.94
CA CYS A 775 -2.07 -50.80 7.11
C CYS A 775 -0.69 -50.52 7.70
N THR A 776 -0.64 -50.12 8.95
CA THR A 776 0.56 -49.78 9.69
C THR A 776 0.46 -50.45 11.06
N THR A 777 1.57 -51.01 11.55
CA THR A 777 1.60 -51.69 12.85
C THR A 777 2.83 -51.26 13.63
N GLY A 778 2.64 -50.98 14.92
CA GLY A 778 3.72 -50.54 15.80
C GLY A 778 4.17 -49.11 15.50
N ASP A 779 3.21 -48.20 15.35
CA ASP A 779 3.49 -46.80 15.01
C ASP A 779 4.20 -46.10 16.16
N THR A 780 5.10 -45.19 15.80
CA THR A 780 5.96 -44.50 16.77
C THR A 780 6.05 -43.04 16.44
N CYS A 781 6.18 -42.24 17.49
CA CYS A 781 6.39 -40.82 17.37
C CYS A 781 7.79 -40.54 16.82
N ALA A 782 7.84 -39.74 15.76
CA ALA A 782 9.08 -39.23 15.20
C ALA A 782 8.88 -37.80 14.73
N ALA A 783 9.73 -36.89 15.21
CA ALA A 783 9.67 -35.45 14.91
C ALA A 783 8.30 -34.81 15.20
N GLY A 784 7.60 -35.26 16.24
CA GLY A 784 6.34 -34.66 16.70
C GLY A 784 5.09 -35.17 15.97
N ALA A 785 5.24 -36.13 15.05
CA ALA A 785 4.12 -36.77 14.36
C ALA A 785 4.14 -38.27 14.61
N CYS A 786 2.95 -38.88 14.59
CA CYS A 786 2.83 -40.32 14.60
C CYS A 786 3.21 -40.87 13.23
N VAL A 787 4.25 -41.72 13.18
CA VAL A 787 4.74 -42.31 11.94
C VAL A 787 4.37 -43.80 11.92
N GLY A 788 3.60 -44.16 10.90
CA GLY A 788 3.16 -45.52 10.63
C GLY A 788 4.31 -46.52 10.53
N GLY A 789 4.16 -47.65 11.20
CA GLY A 789 5.13 -48.73 11.21
C GLY A 789 5.10 -49.60 9.94
N ALA A 790 5.58 -50.84 10.05
CA ALA A 790 5.62 -51.74 8.90
C ALA A 790 4.20 -52.18 8.49
N ALA A 791 3.96 -52.21 7.17
CA ALA A 791 2.71 -52.72 6.65
C ALA A 791 2.56 -54.22 6.92
N PRO A 792 1.36 -54.69 7.31
CA PRO A 792 1.09 -56.11 7.46
C PRO A 792 1.22 -56.83 6.11
N ASP A 793 1.68 -58.08 6.16
CA ASP A 793 1.74 -58.95 4.98
C ASP A 793 0.32 -59.41 4.64
N CYS A 794 -0.21 -58.95 3.50
CA CYS A 794 -1.58 -59.24 3.06
C CYS A 794 -1.67 -60.40 2.08
N ASP A 795 -0.57 -61.07 1.73
CA ASP A 795 -0.57 -62.22 0.82
C ASP A 795 -1.30 -63.42 1.47
N ASP A 796 -2.44 -63.81 0.89
CA ASP A 796 -3.23 -64.95 1.38
C ASP A 796 -2.88 -66.28 0.68
N ALA A 797 -1.86 -66.24 -0.18
CA ALA A 797 -1.38 -67.33 -1.02
C ALA A 797 -2.43 -67.88 -2.01
N ASN A 798 -3.49 -67.13 -2.29
CA ASN A 798 -4.47 -67.46 -3.31
C ASN A 798 -4.16 -66.71 -4.62
N LEU A 799 -3.74 -67.44 -5.65
CA LEU A 799 -3.43 -66.86 -6.96
C LEU A 799 -4.66 -66.22 -7.65
N CYS A 800 -5.87 -66.52 -7.17
CA CYS A 800 -7.12 -65.96 -7.67
C CYS A 800 -7.58 -64.68 -6.97
N THR A 801 -6.75 -64.10 -6.10
CA THR A 801 -6.96 -62.78 -5.50
C THR A 801 -5.79 -61.86 -5.79
N ASP A 802 -6.08 -60.57 -5.90
CA ASP A 802 -5.09 -59.50 -5.89
C ASP A 802 -5.07 -58.91 -4.48
N ASP A 803 -4.00 -59.19 -3.74
CA ASP A 803 -3.87 -58.79 -2.35
C ASP A 803 -3.33 -57.37 -2.23
N SER A 804 -4.01 -56.54 -1.44
CA SER A 804 -3.60 -55.16 -1.18
C SER A 804 -3.98 -54.74 0.23
N CYS A 805 -3.36 -53.68 0.73
CA CYS A 805 -3.71 -53.12 2.03
C CYS A 805 -4.47 -51.81 1.85
N ASP A 806 -5.71 -51.78 2.34
CA ASP A 806 -6.54 -50.59 2.40
C ASP A 806 -6.36 -49.87 3.75
N PRO A 807 -5.95 -48.60 3.79
CA PRO A 807 -5.65 -47.89 5.05
C PRO A 807 -6.81 -47.84 6.06
N ALA A 808 -8.06 -48.00 5.64
CA ALA A 808 -9.22 -48.01 6.52
C ALA A 808 -9.71 -49.44 6.86
N LEU A 809 -9.55 -50.40 5.94
CA LEU A 809 -10.10 -51.75 6.07
C LEU A 809 -9.05 -52.82 6.40
N GLY A 810 -7.76 -52.50 6.32
CA GLY A 810 -6.65 -53.45 6.49
C GLY A 810 -6.42 -54.28 5.22
N CYS A 811 -5.99 -55.53 5.36
CA CYS A 811 -5.77 -56.41 4.22
C CYS A 811 -7.08 -56.71 3.47
N VAL A 812 -7.07 -56.46 2.17
CA VAL A 812 -8.17 -56.74 1.24
C VAL A 812 -7.67 -57.59 0.08
N ASN A 813 -8.39 -58.68 -0.19
CA ASN A 813 -8.02 -59.66 -1.21
C ASN A 813 -9.13 -59.64 -2.27
N ALA A 814 -8.86 -59.02 -3.41
CA ALA A 814 -9.87 -58.80 -4.44
C ALA A 814 -9.86 -59.92 -5.48
N ASP A 815 -10.99 -60.59 -5.71
CA ASP A 815 -11.11 -61.66 -6.72
C ASP A 815 -10.61 -61.20 -8.10
N ASN A 816 -9.69 -61.95 -8.69
CA ASN A 816 -9.17 -61.69 -10.03
C ASN A 816 -9.68 -62.73 -11.04
N THR A 817 -9.35 -62.52 -12.32
CA THR A 817 -9.71 -63.41 -13.43
C THR A 817 -8.48 -63.99 -14.12
N ALA A 818 -7.38 -64.15 -13.37
CA ALA A 818 -6.13 -64.67 -13.92
C ALA A 818 -6.29 -66.13 -14.38
N ALA A 819 -5.38 -66.58 -15.25
CA ALA A 819 -5.30 -67.99 -15.59
C ALA A 819 -4.78 -68.77 -14.37
N CYS A 820 -5.38 -69.92 -14.11
CA CYS A 820 -5.02 -70.81 -13.03
C CYS A 820 -5.05 -72.26 -13.53
N ASP A 821 -4.79 -73.23 -12.65
CA ASP A 821 -4.89 -74.67 -12.93
C ASP A 821 -5.75 -75.28 -11.82
N ASP A 822 -6.90 -75.86 -12.18
CA ASP A 822 -7.85 -76.43 -11.21
C ASP A 822 -7.43 -77.85 -10.77
N GLY A 823 -6.30 -78.35 -11.29
CA GLY A 823 -5.75 -79.66 -11.00
C GLY A 823 -6.46 -80.81 -11.73
N SER A 824 -7.43 -80.52 -12.61
CA SER A 824 -8.13 -81.52 -13.41
C SER A 824 -7.55 -81.62 -14.82
N ALA A 825 -7.09 -82.81 -15.19
CA ALA A 825 -6.63 -83.10 -16.56
C ALA A 825 -7.77 -83.14 -17.59
N CYS A 826 -9.02 -82.98 -17.14
CA CYS A 826 -10.23 -83.01 -17.97
C CYS A 826 -10.72 -81.63 -18.37
N THR A 827 -10.06 -80.57 -17.93
CA THR A 827 -10.43 -79.18 -18.14
C THR A 827 -9.25 -78.45 -18.78
N THR A 828 -9.54 -77.51 -19.69
CA THR A 828 -8.51 -76.71 -20.36
C THR A 828 -8.88 -75.24 -20.34
N GLY A 829 -7.88 -74.39 -20.10
CA GLY A 829 -8.08 -72.95 -20.02
C GLY A 829 -8.75 -72.50 -18.73
N ASP A 830 -8.35 -73.09 -17.60
CA ASP A 830 -8.90 -72.76 -16.29
C ASP A 830 -8.57 -71.31 -15.91
N ALA A 831 -9.50 -70.68 -15.22
CA ALA A 831 -9.42 -69.27 -14.88
C ALA A 831 -10.01 -69.03 -13.50
N CYS A 832 -9.55 -67.98 -12.86
CA CYS A 832 -10.08 -67.53 -11.60
C CYS A 832 -11.49 -66.94 -11.79
N ALA A 833 -12.42 -67.37 -10.95
CA ALA A 833 -13.77 -66.82 -10.87
C ALA A 833 -14.27 -66.91 -9.42
N ALA A 834 -14.75 -65.78 -8.89
CA ALA A 834 -15.25 -65.68 -7.51
C ALA A 834 -14.24 -66.19 -6.45
N GLY A 835 -12.97 -65.81 -6.59
CA GLY A 835 -11.90 -66.12 -5.63
C GLY A 835 -11.40 -67.57 -5.67
N ALA A 836 -11.85 -68.38 -6.62
CA ALA A 836 -11.42 -69.77 -6.78
C ALA A 836 -11.01 -70.07 -8.24
N CYS A 837 -10.11 -71.03 -8.40
CA CYS A 837 -9.79 -71.56 -9.72
C CYS A 837 -10.91 -72.47 -10.20
N VAL A 838 -11.50 -72.17 -11.34
CA VAL A 838 -12.58 -72.97 -11.93
C VAL A 838 -12.15 -73.57 -13.26
N GLY A 839 -12.49 -74.85 -13.45
CA GLY A 839 -12.20 -75.60 -14.66
C GLY A 839 -12.83 -75.01 -15.92
N GLY A 840 -12.02 -74.90 -16.97
CA GLY A 840 -12.42 -74.37 -18.27
C GLY A 840 -13.21 -75.38 -19.12
N ALA A 841 -12.95 -75.38 -20.42
CA ALA A 841 -13.68 -76.26 -21.35
C ALA A 841 -13.31 -77.74 -21.11
N ALA A 842 -14.32 -78.61 -21.09
CA ALA A 842 -14.11 -80.06 -20.98
C ALA A 842 -13.27 -80.59 -22.15
N THR A 843 -12.29 -81.42 -21.83
CA THR A 843 -11.41 -82.08 -22.79
C THR A 843 -12.18 -83.16 -23.53
N ASP A 844 -12.16 -83.09 -24.86
CA ASP A 844 -12.80 -84.09 -25.72
C ASP A 844 -11.96 -85.36 -25.74
N CYS A 845 -12.56 -86.47 -25.29
CA CYS A 845 -11.90 -87.76 -25.11
C CYS A 845 -12.39 -88.83 -26.10
N ASP A 846 -13.15 -88.48 -27.15
CA ASP A 846 -13.57 -89.44 -28.18
C ASP A 846 -12.38 -89.84 -29.07
N ASP A 847 -12.01 -91.13 -29.12
CA ASP A 847 -10.93 -91.63 -29.98
C ASP A 847 -11.41 -92.16 -31.34
N GLY A 848 -12.72 -92.14 -31.58
CA GLY A 848 -13.37 -92.60 -32.81
C GLY A 848 -13.36 -94.13 -32.99
N ASN A 849 -12.99 -94.91 -31.97
CA ASN A 849 -13.04 -96.37 -32.01
C ASN A 849 -14.37 -96.88 -31.40
N PRO A 850 -15.25 -97.53 -32.18
CA PRO A 850 -16.53 -98.05 -31.65
C PRO A 850 -16.36 -99.18 -30.62
N CYS A 851 -15.15 -99.73 -30.48
CA CYS A 851 -14.82 -100.76 -29.50
C CYS A 851 -14.29 -100.25 -28.16
N THR A 852 -14.35 -98.94 -27.92
CA THR A 852 -14.01 -98.30 -26.65
C THR A 852 -15.16 -97.43 -26.15
N ASP A 853 -15.33 -97.40 -24.83
CA ASP A 853 -16.15 -96.42 -24.15
C ASP A 853 -15.22 -95.34 -23.60
N ASP A 854 -15.41 -94.11 -24.10
CA ASP A 854 -14.54 -92.98 -23.82
C ASP A 854 -15.06 -92.18 -22.62
N SER A 855 -14.16 -91.91 -21.67
CA SER A 855 -14.45 -91.15 -20.46
C SER A 855 -13.24 -90.29 -20.08
N CYS A 856 -13.44 -89.24 -19.31
CA CYS A 856 -12.34 -88.44 -18.79
C CYS A 856 -12.20 -88.64 -17.27
N ASP A 857 -11.02 -89.10 -16.86
CA ASP A 857 -10.64 -89.19 -15.44
C ASP A 857 -9.93 -87.90 -15.02
N PRO A 858 -10.45 -87.15 -14.03
CA PRO A 858 -9.88 -85.85 -13.62
C PRO A 858 -8.40 -85.91 -13.21
N ALA A 859 -7.88 -87.05 -12.77
CA ALA A 859 -6.48 -87.19 -12.34
C ALA A 859 -5.56 -87.67 -13.47
N THR A 860 -6.07 -88.46 -14.42
CA THR A 860 -5.24 -89.08 -15.47
C THR A 860 -5.54 -88.64 -16.91
N GLY A 861 -6.61 -87.86 -17.13
CA GLY A 861 -7.05 -87.39 -18.44
C GLY A 861 -7.94 -88.42 -19.15
N CYS A 862 -7.93 -88.42 -20.48
CA CYS A 862 -8.77 -89.32 -21.26
C CYS A 862 -8.47 -90.81 -21.01
N VAL A 863 -9.53 -91.57 -20.74
CA VAL A 863 -9.51 -93.02 -20.51
C VAL A 863 -10.47 -93.69 -21.50
N HIS A 864 -9.91 -94.56 -22.33
CA HIS A 864 -10.63 -95.35 -23.33
C HIS A 864 -10.73 -96.79 -22.83
N THR A 865 -11.94 -97.24 -22.48
CA THR A 865 -12.13 -98.58 -21.90
C THR A 865 -12.69 -99.53 -22.95
N ASN A 866 -11.96 -100.62 -23.24
CA ASN A 866 -12.40 -101.62 -24.21
C ASN A 866 -13.79 -102.16 -23.87
N ASN A 867 -14.73 -102.06 -24.81
CA ASN A 867 -16.08 -102.60 -24.67
C ASN A 867 -16.22 -103.94 -25.43
N THR A 868 -17.39 -104.57 -25.30
CA THR A 868 -17.73 -105.83 -25.99
C THR A 868 -18.92 -105.64 -26.94
N ALA A 869 -19.10 -104.42 -27.46
CA ALA A 869 -20.18 -104.11 -28.36
C ALA A 869 -20.04 -104.89 -29.68
N SER A 870 -21.13 -105.00 -30.43
CA SER A 870 -21.06 -105.46 -31.81
C SER A 870 -20.31 -104.43 -32.65
N CYS A 871 -19.44 -104.90 -33.52
CA CYS A 871 -18.70 -104.08 -34.47
C CYS A 871 -18.72 -104.77 -35.85
N ASP A 872 -18.08 -104.17 -36.84
CA ASP A 872 -17.91 -104.74 -38.18
C ASP A 872 -16.41 -104.66 -38.51
N ASP A 873 -15.78 -105.81 -38.74
CA ASP A 873 -14.34 -105.87 -39.04
C ASP A 873 -14.04 -105.68 -40.54
N GLY A 874 -15.10 -105.52 -41.35
CA GLY A 874 -15.03 -105.29 -42.78
C GLY A 874 -14.75 -106.56 -43.62
N SER A 875 -14.72 -107.76 -43.04
CA SER A 875 -14.54 -109.01 -43.78
C SER A 875 -15.87 -109.71 -44.10
N ALA A 876 -16.06 -110.10 -45.37
CA ALA A 876 -17.24 -110.84 -45.80
C ALA A 876 -17.22 -112.34 -45.39
N CYS A 877 -16.09 -112.83 -44.86
CA CYS A 877 -15.93 -114.20 -44.36
C CYS A 877 -16.16 -114.31 -42.85
N THR A 878 -16.66 -113.26 -42.20
CA THR A 878 -16.97 -113.23 -40.77
C THR A 878 -18.37 -112.63 -40.60
N THR A 879 -19.12 -113.12 -39.61
CA THR A 879 -20.46 -112.58 -39.29
C THR A 879 -20.62 -112.49 -37.79
N SER A 880 -21.34 -111.46 -37.32
CA SER A 880 -21.53 -111.17 -35.89
C SER A 880 -20.22 -110.79 -35.18
N ASP A 881 -19.48 -109.84 -35.76
CA ASP A 881 -18.20 -109.41 -35.19
C ASP A 881 -18.42 -108.66 -33.87
N THR A 882 -17.49 -108.86 -32.94
CA THR A 882 -17.58 -108.31 -31.59
C THR A 882 -16.28 -107.69 -31.18
N CYS A 883 -16.39 -106.62 -30.40
CA CYS A 883 -15.24 -105.96 -29.82
C CYS A 883 -14.63 -106.90 -28.79
N SER A 884 -13.32 -107.15 -28.95
CA SER A 884 -12.54 -107.92 -28.01
C SER A 884 -11.15 -107.30 -27.88
N ALA A 885 -10.78 -106.96 -26.65
CA ALA A 885 -9.51 -106.32 -26.31
C ALA A 885 -9.24 -105.01 -27.09
N GLY A 886 -10.28 -104.22 -27.36
CA GLY A 886 -10.17 -102.90 -28.00
C GLY A 886 -10.07 -102.93 -29.52
N ALA A 887 -10.17 -104.12 -30.13
CA ALA A 887 -10.23 -104.30 -31.57
C ALA A 887 -11.51 -105.05 -31.96
N CYS A 888 -12.02 -104.75 -33.14
CA CYS A 888 -13.10 -105.54 -33.72
C CYS A 888 -12.55 -106.88 -34.19
N VAL A 889 -13.13 -107.99 -33.70
CA VAL A 889 -12.69 -109.34 -34.05
C VAL A 889 -13.80 -110.06 -34.79
N GLY A 890 -13.46 -110.56 -35.98
CA GLY A 890 -14.34 -111.30 -36.85
C GLY A 890 -14.91 -112.59 -36.25
N GLY A 891 -16.21 -112.81 -36.44
CA GLY A 891 -16.92 -114.02 -36.00
C GLY A 891 -16.58 -115.29 -36.81
N ALA A 892 -17.35 -116.36 -36.60
CA ALA A 892 -17.11 -117.64 -37.26
C ALA A 892 -17.30 -117.57 -38.78
N ALA A 893 -16.39 -118.21 -39.52
CA ALA A 893 -16.48 -118.26 -40.98
C ALA A 893 -17.67 -119.10 -41.47
N PRO A 894 -18.38 -118.65 -42.52
CA PRO A 894 -19.46 -119.42 -43.11
C PRO A 894 -18.91 -120.74 -43.70
N ASN A 895 -19.67 -121.82 -43.57
CA ASN A 895 -19.29 -123.12 -44.13
C ASN A 895 -19.37 -123.07 -45.67
N CYS A 896 -18.22 -123.22 -46.34
CA CYS A 896 -18.09 -123.12 -47.79
C CYS A 896 -18.08 -124.47 -48.53
N ASP A 897 -18.23 -125.60 -47.82
CA ASP A 897 -18.22 -126.96 -48.40
C ASP A 897 -19.44 -127.18 -49.32
N ASP A 898 -19.21 -127.49 -50.60
CA ASP A 898 -20.27 -127.81 -51.57
C ASP A 898 -20.49 -129.31 -51.80
N SER A 899 -19.71 -130.14 -51.10
CA SER A 899 -19.74 -131.60 -51.13
C SER A 899 -19.40 -132.25 -52.47
N ASP A 900 -18.76 -131.53 -53.41
CA ASP A 900 -18.14 -132.13 -54.60
C ASP A 900 -16.67 -132.52 -54.32
N LEU A 901 -16.34 -133.79 -54.57
CA LEU A 901 -15.00 -134.33 -54.31
C LEU A 901 -13.94 -133.91 -55.35
N CYS A 902 -14.32 -133.13 -56.37
CA CYS A 902 -13.44 -132.66 -57.43
C CYS A 902 -12.94 -131.21 -57.25
N THR A 903 -13.51 -130.46 -56.31
CA THR A 903 -13.17 -129.07 -55.97
C THR A 903 -12.39 -128.97 -54.65
N ASP A 904 -11.65 -127.86 -54.51
CA ASP A 904 -11.07 -127.40 -53.25
C ASP A 904 -11.87 -126.16 -52.79
N ASP A 905 -12.54 -126.27 -51.65
CA ASP A 905 -13.48 -125.28 -51.13
C ASP A 905 -12.79 -124.35 -50.11
N SER A 906 -12.87 -123.03 -50.30
CA SER A 906 -12.22 -122.04 -49.42
C SER A 906 -13.01 -120.73 -49.31
N CYS A 907 -12.80 -119.94 -48.25
CA CYS A 907 -13.42 -118.62 -48.08
C CYS A 907 -12.43 -117.50 -48.41
N ASP A 908 -12.80 -116.59 -49.32
CA ASP A 908 -12.03 -115.38 -49.64
C ASP A 908 -12.52 -114.19 -48.81
N PRO A 909 -11.65 -113.56 -47.97
CA PRO A 909 -12.03 -112.47 -47.07
C PRO A 909 -12.69 -111.24 -47.72
N ALA A 910 -12.53 -111.05 -49.03
CA ALA A 910 -13.07 -109.92 -49.77
C ALA A 910 -14.41 -110.19 -50.47
N ILE A 911 -14.72 -111.46 -50.80
CA ILE A 911 -15.91 -111.81 -51.62
C ILE A 911 -16.69 -113.04 -51.15
N GLY A 912 -16.23 -113.79 -50.15
CA GLY A 912 -16.93 -114.95 -49.58
C GLY A 912 -16.48 -116.31 -50.15
N CYS A 913 -17.32 -117.34 -50.05
CA CYS A 913 -17.00 -118.72 -50.42
C CYS A 913 -16.67 -118.93 -51.92
N VAL A 914 -15.63 -119.72 -52.22
CA VAL A 914 -15.13 -120.03 -53.57
C VAL A 914 -14.61 -121.50 -53.70
N ASN A 915 -14.93 -122.19 -54.80
CA ASN A 915 -14.67 -123.64 -55.01
C ASN A 915 -13.94 -123.89 -56.37
N ALA A 916 -12.81 -124.65 -56.42
CA ALA A 916 -11.96 -124.80 -57.64
C ALA A 916 -11.31 -126.20 -57.92
N ASP A 917 -11.21 -126.64 -59.20
CA ASP A 917 -10.82 -128.00 -59.68
C ASP A 917 -9.30 -128.37 -59.64
N ASN A 918 -8.92 -129.66 -59.40
CA ASN A 918 -7.53 -130.07 -59.05
C ASN A 918 -6.68 -131.05 -59.95
N ASN A 919 -7.00 -131.32 -61.23
CA ASN A 919 -6.28 -132.37 -62.01
C ASN A 919 -5.02 -131.87 -62.78
N ARG A 920 -3.79 -132.40 -62.52
CA ARG A 920 -2.57 -132.10 -63.34
C ARG A 920 -1.59 -133.26 -63.55
N GLY A 921 -1.19 -133.51 -64.81
CA GLY A 921 -0.02 -134.30 -65.16
C GLY A 921 0.54 -134.14 -66.60
N VAL A 922 1.85 -133.91 -66.67
CA VAL A 922 2.86 -134.32 -67.69
C VAL A 922 3.30 -133.35 -68.84
N ARG A 923 4.62 -133.03 -68.82
CA ARG A 923 5.61 -132.62 -69.89
C ARG A 923 5.72 -131.12 -70.23
N ARG A 924 6.86 -130.52 -70.63
CA ARG A 924 8.34 -130.72 -70.59
C ARG A 924 9.00 -129.46 -71.23
N ARG A 925 10.09 -128.94 -70.63
CA ARG A 925 11.39 -128.43 -71.18
C ARG A 925 11.54 -127.33 -72.27
N GLN A 926 12.60 -126.51 -72.03
CA GLN A 926 13.58 -125.82 -72.93
C GLN A 926 13.23 -124.40 -73.46
N ARG A 927 13.89 -123.32 -72.97
CA ARG A 927 15.22 -122.70 -73.26
C ARG A 927 15.16 -121.59 -74.34
N VAL A 928 15.82 -120.45 -74.04
CA VAL A 928 16.71 -119.59 -74.90
C VAL A 928 16.42 -118.05 -74.88
N HIS A 929 17.49 -117.30 -74.54
CA HIS A 929 17.93 -115.92 -74.84
C HIS A 929 17.07 -114.64 -74.64
N ASP A 930 17.54 -113.83 -73.68
CA ASP A 930 18.08 -112.46 -73.71
C ASP A 930 17.92 -111.50 -74.93
N GLN A 931 17.79 -110.21 -74.54
CA GLN A 931 18.03 -108.91 -75.22
C GLN A 931 16.90 -108.13 -75.96
N ARG A 932 16.58 -106.94 -75.40
CA ARG A 932 16.77 -105.55 -75.91
C ARG A 932 15.62 -104.61 -75.47
N HIS A 933 15.88 -103.70 -74.50
CA HIS A 933 16.05 -102.22 -74.67
C HIS A 933 14.73 -101.43 -74.42
N LEU A 934 14.61 -100.25 -73.77
CA LEU A 934 15.45 -99.05 -73.54
C LEU A 934 15.08 -98.37 -72.18
N ARG A 935 16.05 -97.99 -71.32
CA ARG A 935 16.57 -96.61 -70.99
C ARG A 935 15.65 -95.69 -70.14
N ARG A 936 16.03 -95.40 -68.86
CA ARG A 936 16.71 -94.19 -68.29
C ARG A 936 15.85 -92.91 -68.32
N TRP A 937 15.66 -92.16 -67.22
CA TRP A 937 16.62 -91.30 -66.48
C TRP A 937 16.04 -90.97 -65.07
N ARG A 938 16.75 -91.18 -63.94
CA ARG A 938 17.70 -90.29 -63.20
C ARG A 938 16.99 -89.10 -62.47
N VAL A 939 17.27 -88.69 -61.22
CA VAL A 939 18.37 -88.95 -60.26
C VAL A 939 18.18 -88.16 -58.93
N ARG A 940 18.48 -88.81 -57.78
CA ARG A 940 19.20 -88.36 -56.54
C ARG A 940 18.68 -87.19 -55.66
N ARG A 941 18.94 -87.10 -54.34
CA ARG A 941 19.58 -87.95 -53.29
C ARG A 941 19.43 -87.26 -51.91
N ARG A 942 19.46 -88.12 -50.87
CA ARG A 942 20.11 -88.00 -49.54
C ARG A 942 19.45 -87.15 -48.44
N GLY A 943 19.18 -87.82 -47.32
CA GLY A 943 19.07 -87.24 -46.00
C GLY A 943 20.40 -87.16 -45.23
N GLY A 944 20.35 -86.34 -44.18
CA GLY A 944 21.16 -86.29 -42.94
C GLY A 944 22.60 -85.76 -43.03
N PRO A 945 23.27 -85.39 -41.90
CA PRO A 945 22.78 -85.22 -40.51
C PRO A 945 23.42 -84.02 -39.72
N GLY A 946 22.80 -83.67 -38.57
CA GLY A 946 23.45 -83.43 -37.27
C GLY A 946 24.44 -82.28 -36.99
N LEU A 947 24.19 -81.62 -35.85
CA LEU A 947 25.12 -81.23 -34.76
C LEU A 947 25.59 -79.76 -34.60
N ARG A 948 25.28 -79.26 -33.39
CA ARG A 948 26.16 -78.64 -32.36
C ARG A 948 26.22 -77.10 -32.21
N ARG A 949 26.03 -76.73 -30.93
CA ARG A 949 26.82 -75.82 -30.05
C ARG A 949 26.27 -74.41 -29.72
N ARG A 950 25.92 -74.28 -28.42
CA ARG A 950 26.35 -73.28 -27.39
C ARG A 950 26.76 -71.86 -27.84
N GLN A 951 25.98 -70.87 -27.37
CA GLN A 951 26.33 -69.57 -26.70
C GLN A 951 27.32 -68.57 -27.39
N PRO A 952 27.50 -67.30 -26.96
CA PRO A 952 26.67 -66.34 -26.18
C PRO A 952 26.82 -64.82 -26.61
N LEU A 953 26.00 -63.96 -25.97
CA LEU A 953 26.19 -62.57 -25.43
C LEU A 953 27.13 -61.49 -26.03
N HIS A 954 26.67 -60.24 -25.78
CA HIS A 954 27.36 -58.93 -25.58
C HIS A 954 27.62 -58.07 -26.84
N ARG A 955 27.47 -56.72 -26.84
CA ARG A 955 27.23 -55.69 -25.81
C ARG A 955 26.87 -54.35 -26.50
N ARG A 956 26.21 -53.47 -25.72
CA ARG A 956 26.34 -51.99 -25.67
C ARG A 956 25.56 -51.08 -26.65
N LEU A 957 24.62 -50.36 -26.00
CA LEU A 957 24.56 -48.89 -25.83
C LEU A 957 23.83 -48.00 -26.86
N LEU A 958 22.97 -47.18 -26.24
CA LEU A 958 22.62 -45.77 -26.52
C LEU A 958 21.45 -45.47 -27.47
N ARG A 959 20.37 -45.05 -26.78
CA ARG A 959 19.66 -43.77 -26.92
C ARG A 959 18.98 -43.43 -28.26
N ARG A 960 17.67 -43.17 -28.06
CA ARG A 960 16.88 -41.99 -28.47
C ARG A 960 15.97 -42.14 -29.68
N ARG A 961 14.71 -41.71 -29.40
CA ARG A 961 13.65 -41.16 -30.26
C ARG A 961 12.79 -42.18 -31.02
N HIS A 962 11.52 -42.26 -30.65
CA HIS A 962 10.45 -41.66 -31.46
C HIS A 962 9.09 -41.68 -30.73
N ARG A 963 8.54 -40.48 -30.48
CA ARG A 963 7.10 -40.26 -30.33
C ARG A 963 6.46 -40.22 -31.74
N LEU A 964 5.16 -40.56 -31.77
CA LEU A 964 4.08 -40.18 -32.71
C LEU A 964 3.51 -41.27 -33.66
N ARG A 965 2.30 -41.69 -33.30
CA ARG A 965 1.12 -42.02 -34.15
C ARG A 965 -0.11 -41.68 -33.27
N GLN A 966 -1.25 -41.10 -33.68
CA GLN A 966 -1.81 -40.62 -34.94
C GLN A 966 -3.06 -39.77 -34.58
N ARG A 967 -3.18 -38.56 -35.13
CA ARG A 967 -4.24 -38.06 -36.06
C ARG A 967 -5.70 -38.01 -35.60
N ARG A 968 -6.26 -36.78 -35.60
CA ARG A 968 -7.45 -36.30 -36.36
C ARG A 968 -7.24 -34.79 -36.65
N GLN A 969 -6.92 -34.30 -37.85
CA GLN A 969 -7.80 -33.87 -38.98
C GLN A 969 -9.05 -33.10 -38.49
N HIS A 970 -9.38 -31.86 -38.89
CA HIS A 970 -9.24 -31.17 -40.18
C HIS A 970 -9.59 -29.65 -40.06
N ARG A 971 -8.78 -28.74 -40.69
CA ARG A 971 -9.11 -27.43 -41.35
C ARG A 971 -9.82 -26.30 -40.54
N GLN A 972 -9.65 -24.99 -40.74
CA GLN A 972 -9.01 -24.08 -41.70
C GLN A 972 -9.12 -22.67 -41.03
N LEU A 973 -8.11 -21.81 -40.97
CA LEU A 973 -7.92 -20.67 -41.88
C LEU A 973 -6.66 -19.89 -41.50
N ARG A 974 -6.05 -19.29 -42.52
CA ARG A 974 -4.75 -18.62 -42.55
C ARG A 974 -4.93 -17.11 -42.42
N ARG A 975 -3.90 -16.47 -41.83
CA ARG A 975 -3.36 -15.13 -42.12
C ARG A 975 -4.24 -13.91 -41.75
N ARG A 976 -3.95 -13.32 -40.61
CA ARG A 976 -3.13 -12.10 -40.51
C ARG A 976 -2.35 -12.11 -39.22
#